data_AF-A0A1I7DVF7-F1
#
_entry.id   AF-A0A1I7DVF7-F1
#
_cell.length_a   1.000
_cell.length_b   1.000
_cell.length_c   1.000
_cell.angle_alpha   90.00
_cell.angle_beta   90.00
_cell.angle_gamma   90.00
#
_symmetry.space_group_name_H-M   'P 1'
#
loop_
_entity.id
_entity.type
_entity.pdbx_description
1 polymer ?
#
loop_
_entity_poly.entity_id
_entity_poly.type
_entity_poly.pdbx_seq_one_letter_code
_entity_poly.pdbx_strand_id
1 'polypeptide(L)'
;QGLPQWLSFQNNRFSGTPPQAAVGDLQIQVIADDGQAQVAAPFTLAIAQNAPIMGTSANETLKGTAATDVIHGLAGNDKLYGYAGNDKLYGGEGNDYFWGDAGADLIDGGPGVDFARYGASNVAVHINLSTGTASGGYAQGDVLLNIESLEGSNFDDVLIGDDRSNGLYALSGKDRLEGKGGNDTLNAYGSGADILDGGEGSDVARYYYAKSGVTVNLADPSQNKGDAKGDTYISIERIMGTRDHADTLIGDAGNNTLYGYGGDDILNGGAGSDALYGGAGADQLIGGTGGGDSARYTASPAGVSVNLTTGAVSGGYAEGDTLSGIEYVEGSHHNDVLIGDEQTNGLYGHRGDDRLEGKGGNDYLNAYGGGNDYLDGGSGFDIARYRWSKHAMTINLAAPSQNTGDAAGETYVSIEGAMGSDAYGDTIIGNASDNKLWGYGGNDTLNGAAGNDRLYGGKGNDTFIFEGPFFGRDVIEDFEHGFGFGDKARFDKLIFANFDHLMRNATQQSGNLVIKLNDSNTVTLRNTRKADLKASNFEFVSASSAYTHISTHEVPRQSTRYYEGCISYLKTVREETYRYKTGATYVRENGFGTPHSEGDKCTYRRELEERWISVKFSSHNAGWGYLEDKNKNRTQSNKGPFNNGPYKAIAVKRQSRCQTATFTITNLFKTYSRDKKTNPIGAVLYSNWKYISQRNTSDTITHRADNDDRC
;
A
#
# COMPACT_ATOMS: atom_id res chain seq x y z
N GLN A 1 24.25 -20.07 75.13
CA GLN A 1 23.37 -21.13 74.61
C GLN A 1 24.25 -22.14 73.85
N GLY A 2 23.72 -23.25 73.35
CA GLY A 2 24.44 -24.04 72.35
C GLY A 2 24.57 -23.27 71.02
N LEU A 3 25.39 -23.77 70.09
CA LEU A 3 25.37 -23.28 68.71
C LEU A 3 23.97 -23.51 68.10
N PRO A 4 23.52 -22.68 67.13
CA PRO A 4 22.32 -22.96 66.37
C PRO A 4 22.35 -24.36 65.75
N GLN A 5 21.21 -25.05 65.62
CA GLN A 5 21.17 -26.45 65.16
C GLN A 5 21.78 -26.70 63.76
N TRP A 6 21.87 -25.65 62.95
CA TRP A 6 22.49 -25.68 61.62
C TRP A 6 24.01 -25.48 61.63
N LEU A 7 24.62 -25.11 62.77
CA LEU A 7 26.04 -24.79 62.93
C LEU A 7 26.71 -25.73 63.94
N SER A 8 27.76 -26.42 63.48
CA SER A 8 28.56 -27.34 64.28
C SER A 8 30.00 -26.85 64.43
N PHE A 9 30.68 -27.27 65.49
CA PHE A 9 32.12 -27.07 65.68
C PHE A 9 32.78 -28.40 66.04
N GLN A 10 33.67 -28.89 65.18
CA GLN A 10 34.41 -30.15 65.35
C GLN A 10 35.81 -30.02 64.76
N ASN A 11 36.81 -30.66 65.36
CA ASN A 11 38.20 -30.67 64.87
C ASN A 11 38.75 -29.26 64.54
N ASN A 12 38.50 -28.31 65.44
CA ASN A 12 38.86 -26.87 65.31
C ASN A 12 38.24 -26.14 64.10
N ARG A 13 37.17 -26.67 63.52
CA ARG A 13 36.48 -26.09 62.35
C ARG A 13 34.98 -25.94 62.60
N PHE A 14 34.42 -24.78 62.24
CA PHE A 14 32.99 -24.60 62.10
C PHE A 14 32.49 -25.16 60.76
N SER A 15 31.33 -25.80 60.74
CA SER A 15 30.63 -26.18 59.51
C SER A 15 29.10 -26.18 59.71
N GLY A 16 28.37 -25.79 58.67
CA GLY A 16 26.93 -25.61 58.72
C GLY A 16 26.37 -24.90 57.48
N THR A 17 25.05 -24.88 57.35
CA THR A 17 24.33 -24.15 56.29
C THR A 17 23.27 -23.26 56.96
N PRO A 18 23.44 -21.93 57.00
CA PRO A 18 22.49 -21.04 57.67
C PRO A 18 21.13 -21.02 56.96
N PRO A 19 20.00 -21.00 57.70
CA PRO A 19 18.70 -20.69 57.13
C PRO A 19 18.64 -19.21 56.73
N GLN A 20 17.81 -18.86 55.74
CA GLN A 20 17.71 -17.50 55.18
C GLN A 20 17.42 -16.39 56.21
N ALA A 21 16.80 -16.73 57.35
CA ALA A 21 16.51 -15.80 58.45
C ALA A 21 17.67 -15.61 59.45
N ALA A 22 18.85 -16.20 59.22
CA ALA A 22 20.03 -16.09 60.09
C ALA A 22 21.06 -15.05 59.59
N VAL A 23 20.65 -14.13 58.72
CA VAL A 23 21.50 -13.03 58.20
C VAL A 23 21.87 -12.06 59.32
N GLY A 24 23.12 -11.61 59.34
CA GLY A 24 23.69 -10.72 60.37
C GLY A 24 24.78 -11.38 61.21
N ASP A 25 25.12 -10.74 62.34
CA ASP A 25 26.22 -11.17 63.21
C ASP A 25 25.80 -12.21 64.26
N LEU A 26 26.30 -13.44 64.12
CA LEU A 26 26.24 -14.44 65.18
C LEU A 26 27.45 -14.29 66.10
N GLN A 27 27.25 -13.72 67.29
CA GLN A 27 28.27 -13.64 68.33
C GLN A 27 28.45 -14.99 69.03
N ILE A 28 29.60 -15.64 68.80
CA ILE A 28 29.97 -16.93 69.39
C ILE A 28 31.03 -16.69 70.46
N GLN A 29 30.89 -17.32 71.64
CA GLN A 29 31.96 -17.36 72.62
C GLN A 29 32.69 -18.70 72.51
N VAL A 30 33.98 -18.66 72.14
CA VAL A 30 34.85 -19.83 72.10
C VAL A 30 35.49 -19.98 73.47
N ILE A 31 35.38 -21.17 74.07
CA ILE A 31 35.97 -21.51 75.37
C ILE A 31 36.95 -22.66 75.17
N ALA A 32 38.17 -22.50 75.65
CA ALA A 32 39.13 -23.58 75.82
C ALA A 32 39.18 -23.99 77.29
N ASP A 33 39.17 -25.30 77.55
CA ASP A 33 39.11 -25.93 78.87
C ASP A 33 40.05 -27.14 78.87
N ASP A 34 40.93 -27.25 79.88
CA ASP A 34 41.80 -28.41 80.10
C ASP A 34 41.32 -29.33 81.23
N GLY A 35 40.17 -29.02 81.83
CA GLY A 35 39.61 -29.69 82.99
C GLY A 35 40.09 -29.14 84.33
N GLN A 36 40.96 -28.11 84.35
CA GLN A 36 41.44 -27.41 85.55
C GLN A 36 41.28 -25.88 85.42
N ALA A 37 41.42 -25.32 84.21
CA ALA A 37 41.28 -23.90 83.92
C ALA A 37 40.54 -23.66 82.59
N GLN A 38 39.76 -22.58 82.54
CA GLN A 38 39.04 -22.13 81.35
C GLN A 38 39.49 -20.74 80.89
N VAL A 39 39.59 -20.54 79.58
CA VAL A 39 39.78 -19.23 78.95
C VAL A 39 38.77 -19.06 77.81
N ALA A 40 38.19 -17.87 77.69
CA ALA A 40 37.13 -17.58 76.73
C ALA A 40 37.41 -16.33 75.90
N ALA A 41 37.08 -16.38 74.61
CA ALA A 41 37.20 -15.25 73.67
C ALA A 41 35.93 -15.10 72.81
N PRO A 42 35.52 -13.86 72.48
CA PRO A 42 34.45 -13.63 71.51
C PRO A 42 34.95 -13.88 70.08
N PHE A 43 34.06 -14.41 69.23
CA PHE A 43 34.26 -14.63 67.81
C PHE A 43 32.95 -14.27 67.08
N THR A 44 32.98 -13.25 66.23
CA THR A 44 31.83 -12.84 65.44
C THR A 44 31.81 -13.62 64.12
N LEU A 45 30.75 -14.39 63.89
CA LEU A 45 30.46 -15.02 62.60
C LEU A 45 29.41 -14.17 61.87
N ALA A 46 29.86 -13.29 60.99
CA ALA A 46 28.98 -12.53 60.11
C ALA A 46 28.41 -13.43 59.01
N ILE A 47 27.09 -13.37 58.80
CA ILE A 47 26.36 -14.18 57.83
C ILE A 47 25.70 -13.22 56.83
N ALA A 48 26.34 -13.00 55.69
CA ALA A 48 25.79 -12.19 54.60
C ALA A 48 24.72 -12.96 53.81
N GLN A 49 23.79 -12.24 53.19
CA GLN A 49 22.88 -12.79 52.20
C GLN A 49 23.53 -12.63 50.81
N ASN A 50 24.15 -13.70 50.31
CA ASN A 50 24.73 -13.78 48.95
C ASN A 50 24.00 -14.84 48.10
N ALA A 51 22.69 -14.99 48.32
CA ALA A 51 21.83 -15.80 47.47
C ALA A 51 21.31 -14.90 46.33
N PRO A 52 21.36 -15.34 45.06
CA PRO A 52 20.86 -14.54 43.95
C PRO A 52 19.41 -14.08 44.13
N ILE A 53 19.14 -12.85 43.74
CA ILE A 53 17.79 -12.30 43.61
C ILE A 53 17.19 -12.88 42.32
N MET A 54 16.05 -13.55 42.44
CA MET A 54 15.34 -14.17 41.31
C MET A 54 13.97 -13.50 41.14
N GLY A 55 13.67 -13.02 39.94
CA GLY A 55 12.33 -12.67 39.48
C GLY A 55 11.53 -13.91 39.08
N THR A 56 10.46 -13.73 38.30
CA THR A 56 9.58 -14.84 37.87
C THR A 56 9.39 -14.90 36.34
N SER A 57 8.16 -14.73 35.85
CA SER A 57 7.82 -14.68 34.42
C SER A 57 6.86 -13.52 34.16
N ALA A 58 7.11 -12.39 34.80
CA ALA A 58 6.25 -11.22 34.88
C ALA A 58 7.09 -9.98 35.11
N ASN A 59 6.63 -8.83 34.58
CA ASN A 59 7.34 -7.56 34.65
C ASN A 59 7.51 -7.09 36.11
N GLU A 60 8.73 -7.17 36.62
CA GLU A 60 9.09 -6.99 38.02
C GLU A 60 10.04 -5.79 38.23
N THR A 61 10.51 -5.61 39.47
CA THR A 61 11.48 -4.57 39.82
C THR A 61 12.37 -5.11 40.93
N LEU A 62 13.55 -5.57 40.52
CA LEU A 62 14.52 -6.28 41.33
C LEU A 62 15.63 -5.30 41.77
N LYS A 63 16.01 -5.38 43.04
CA LYS A 63 16.86 -4.38 43.69
C LYS A 63 17.88 -5.03 44.59
N GLY A 64 19.15 -4.86 44.25
CA GLY A 64 20.31 -5.23 45.04
C GLY A 64 20.58 -4.26 46.19
N THR A 65 21.83 -4.20 46.59
CA THR A 65 22.31 -3.53 47.81
C THR A 65 23.54 -2.66 47.52
N ALA A 66 24.35 -2.33 48.53
CA ALA A 66 25.61 -1.63 48.35
C ALA A 66 26.82 -2.60 48.48
N ALA A 67 26.64 -3.82 47.98
CA ALA A 67 27.65 -4.87 47.89
C ALA A 67 27.35 -5.80 46.72
N THR A 68 28.37 -6.48 46.17
CA THR A 68 28.27 -7.43 45.05
C THR A 68 27.07 -8.39 45.16
N ASP A 69 26.07 -8.11 44.33
CA ASP A 69 24.83 -8.86 44.19
C ASP A 69 24.79 -9.65 42.86
N VAL A 70 23.84 -10.59 42.79
CA VAL A 70 23.53 -11.33 41.56
C VAL A 70 22.02 -11.32 41.40
N ILE A 71 21.53 -10.80 40.27
CA ILE A 71 20.11 -10.59 39.99
C ILE A 71 19.77 -11.26 38.66
N HIS A 72 18.67 -12.01 38.63
CA HIS A 72 18.10 -12.63 37.44
C HIS A 72 16.63 -12.23 37.32
N GLY A 73 16.23 -11.56 36.23
CA GLY A 73 14.82 -11.29 35.90
C GLY A 73 14.07 -12.56 35.53
N LEU A 74 14.66 -13.32 34.61
CA LEU A 74 14.22 -14.57 33.95
C LEU A 74 13.30 -14.35 32.74
N ALA A 75 12.12 -13.76 32.90
CA ALA A 75 11.23 -13.47 31.78
C ALA A 75 10.17 -12.40 32.12
N GLY A 76 9.83 -11.55 31.15
CA GLY A 76 9.03 -10.34 31.37
C GLY A 76 9.87 -9.10 31.07
N ASN A 77 9.30 -7.91 31.22
CA ASN A 77 10.03 -6.66 31.00
C ASN A 77 10.35 -6.03 32.37
N ASP A 78 11.53 -6.36 32.89
CA ASP A 78 11.97 -6.13 34.26
C ASP A 78 12.78 -4.85 34.44
N LYS A 79 13.02 -4.50 35.69
CA LYS A 79 13.86 -3.37 36.11
C LYS A 79 14.86 -3.82 37.16
N LEU A 80 16.12 -3.95 36.78
CA LEU A 80 17.20 -4.44 37.62
C LEU A 80 18.05 -3.25 38.10
N TYR A 81 18.16 -3.10 39.41
CA TYR A 81 19.01 -2.10 40.06
C TYR A 81 20.09 -2.81 40.89
N GLY A 82 21.37 -2.61 40.55
CA GLY A 82 22.51 -3.04 41.37
C GLY A 82 22.72 -2.11 42.56
N TYR A 83 23.00 -0.84 42.24
CA TYR A 83 23.30 0.33 43.09
C TYR A 83 24.79 0.57 43.36
N ALA A 84 25.50 -0.36 44.02
CA ALA A 84 26.92 -0.20 44.28
C ALA A 84 27.58 -1.53 44.66
N GLY A 85 28.69 -1.86 44.00
CA GLY A 85 29.31 -3.17 44.13
C GLY A 85 30.01 -3.54 42.82
N ASN A 86 30.29 -4.82 42.64
CA ASN A 86 30.61 -5.37 41.33
C ASN A 86 29.55 -6.42 41.06
N ASP A 87 28.46 -6.00 40.42
CA ASP A 87 27.20 -6.75 40.38
C ASP A 87 27.09 -7.63 39.13
N LYS A 88 26.09 -8.50 39.13
CA LYS A 88 25.71 -9.30 37.96
C LYS A 88 24.22 -9.19 37.73
N LEU A 89 23.84 -8.47 36.68
CA LEU A 89 22.46 -8.23 36.31
C LEU A 89 22.17 -9.02 35.02
N TYR A 90 21.35 -10.06 35.16
CA TYR A 90 20.87 -10.87 34.05
C TYR A 90 19.39 -10.56 33.84
N GLY A 91 19.01 -10.10 32.65
CA GLY A 91 17.62 -9.90 32.26
C GLY A 91 16.91 -11.24 32.07
N GLY A 92 16.77 -11.66 30.82
CA GLY A 92 16.13 -12.91 30.44
C GLY A 92 15.41 -12.79 29.09
N GLU A 93 14.22 -13.37 29.01
CA GLU A 93 13.33 -13.21 27.84
C GLU A 93 12.41 -11.98 28.03
N GLY A 94 12.69 -10.86 27.34
CA GLY A 94 11.85 -9.66 27.45
C GLY A 94 12.45 -8.38 26.88
N ASN A 95 12.10 -7.23 27.48
CA ASN A 95 12.74 -5.95 27.19
C ASN A 95 13.07 -5.27 28.52
N ASP A 96 14.29 -5.51 29.01
CA ASP A 96 14.71 -5.24 30.37
C ASP A 96 15.46 -3.92 30.51
N TYR A 97 15.42 -3.37 31.73
CA TYR A 97 15.99 -2.06 32.06
C TYR A 97 17.00 -2.19 33.20
N PHE A 98 18.23 -1.74 32.97
CA PHE A 98 19.36 -1.95 33.88
C PHE A 98 19.93 -0.65 34.42
N TRP A 99 20.14 -0.61 35.74
CA TRP A 99 20.90 0.41 36.46
C TRP A 99 21.94 -0.30 37.33
N GLY A 100 23.17 -0.47 36.84
CA GLY A 100 24.30 -0.92 37.68
C GLY A 100 24.63 0.10 38.77
N ASP A 101 24.63 1.39 38.37
CA ASP A 101 25.10 2.53 39.16
C ASP A 101 26.60 2.42 39.51
N ALA A 102 27.00 2.32 40.79
CA ALA A 102 28.38 2.56 41.20
C ALA A 102 29.24 1.29 41.28
N GLY A 103 29.65 0.75 40.13
CA GLY A 103 30.36 -0.53 40.08
C GLY A 103 31.39 -0.74 38.99
N ALA A 104 31.58 -2.02 38.68
CA ALA A 104 32.26 -2.54 37.50
C ALA A 104 31.61 -3.91 37.26
N ASP A 105 30.47 -3.83 36.57
CA ASP A 105 29.38 -4.79 36.63
C ASP A 105 29.34 -5.70 35.40
N LEU A 106 28.67 -6.84 35.51
CA LEU A 106 28.29 -7.65 34.37
C LEU A 106 26.80 -7.46 34.09
N ILE A 107 26.49 -6.81 32.97
CA ILE A 107 25.12 -6.59 32.50
C ILE A 107 24.91 -7.46 31.27
N ASP A 108 23.93 -8.37 31.34
CA ASP A 108 23.56 -9.29 30.26
C ASP A 108 22.05 -9.22 30.09
N GLY A 109 21.57 -8.62 28.99
CA GLY A 109 20.15 -8.47 28.70
C GLY A 109 19.50 -9.82 28.43
N GLY A 110 19.54 -10.25 27.17
CA GLY A 110 19.17 -11.59 26.77
C GLY A 110 18.52 -11.61 25.38
N PRO A 111 17.53 -12.49 25.14
CA PRO A 111 16.65 -12.40 23.99
C PRO A 111 15.64 -11.25 24.16
N GLY A 112 15.99 -10.05 23.69
CA GLY A 112 15.17 -8.87 23.92
C GLY A 112 15.39 -7.67 23.00
N VAL A 113 15.04 -6.48 23.53
CA VAL A 113 15.60 -5.18 23.15
C VAL A 113 15.84 -4.47 24.47
N ASP A 114 17.08 -4.58 24.96
CA ASP A 114 17.42 -4.37 26.36
C ASP A 114 18.19 -3.05 26.58
N PHE A 115 18.01 -2.43 27.75
CA PHE A 115 18.28 -1.00 27.96
C PHE A 115 19.14 -0.74 29.22
N ALA A 116 20.45 -0.52 29.04
CA ALA A 116 21.35 -0.10 30.11
C ALA A 116 21.37 1.43 30.28
N ARG A 117 21.35 1.90 31.53
CA ARG A 117 21.03 3.30 31.87
C ARG A 117 22.00 3.93 32.87
N TYR A 118 22.63 5.01 32.43
CA TYR A 118 23.66 5.74 33.18
C TYR A 118 23.27 7.19 33.50
N GLY A 119 22.01 7.59 33.28
CA GLY A 119 21.49 8.96 33.51
C GLY A 119 21.58 9.47 34.96
N ALA A 120 21.89 8.60 35.92
CA ALA A 120 22.18 8.95 37.30
C ALA A 120 23.67 9.25 37.57
N SER A 121 24.56 9.05 36.59
CA SER A 121 26.00 9.22 36.76
C SER A 121 26.42 10.69 36.88
N ASN A 122 27.50 10.93 37.60
CA ASN A 122 27.96 12.26 38.02
C ASN A 122 29.14 12.80 37.19
N VAL A 123 29.56 12.06 36.16
CA VAL A 123 30.50 12.43 35.10
C VAL A 123 30.12 11.67 33.83
N ALA A 124 30.73 12.03 32.70
CA ALA A 124 30.52 11.37 31.42
C ALA A 124 30.90 9.87 31.42
N VAL A 125 30.20 9.12 30.58
CA VAL A 125 30.42 7.69 30.29
C VAL A 125 30.89 7.50 28.85
N HIS A 126 31.73 6.49 28.63
CA HIS A 126 32.16 6.02 27.31
C HIS A 126 31.86 4.53 27.21
N ILE A 127 30.88 4.17 26.38
CA ILE A 127 30.30 2.82 26.30
C ILE A 127 30.32 2.36 24.84
N ASN A 128 30.71 1.10 24.60
CA ASN A 128 30.78 0.52 23.27
C ASN A 128 30.21 -0.91 23.25
N LEU A 129 29.06 -1.08 22.60
CA LEU A 129 28.35 -2.36 22.47
C LEU A 129 29.11 -3.37 21.57
N SER A 130 29.67 -2.93 20.43
CA SER A 130 30.45 -3.82 19.55
C SER A 130 31.66 -4.50 20.21
N THR A 131 32.15 -3.94 21.31
CA THR A 131 33.23 -4.53 22.15
C THR A 131 32.75 -5.03 23.52
N GLY A 132 31.51 -4.72 23.91
CA GLY A 132 30.96 -4.99 25.24
C GLY A 132 31.70 -4.29 26.38
N THR A 133 32.32 -3.13 26.13
CA THR A 133 33.17 -2.43 27.12
C THR A 133 32.63 -1.05 27.50
N ALA A 134 32.77 -0.71 28.78
CA ALA A 134 32.35 0.58 29.31
C ALA A 134 33.43 1.22 30.21
N SER A 135 33.43 2.55 30.29
CA SER A 135 34.33 3.32 31.15
C SER A 135 33.78 4.70 31.53
N GLY A 136 34.33 5.32 32.58
CA GLY A 136 33.85 6.61 33.08
C GLY A 136 32.66 6.50 34.04
N GLY A 137 32.64 7.33 35.09
CA GLY A 137 31.52 7.45 36.01
C GLY A 137 31.03 6.12 36.61
N TYR A 138 29.77 5.80 36.31
CA TYR A 138 29.07 4.58 36.71
C TYR A 138 29.34 3.42 35.74
N ALA A 139 29.72 3.70 34.51
CA ALA A 139 30.13 2.72 33.52
C ALA A 139 31.56 2.18 33.76
N GLN A 140 32.17 2.37 34.94
CA GLN A 140 33.62 2.34 35.11
C GLN A 140 34.23 0.92 35.24
N GLY A 141 34.16 0.16 34.15
CA GLY A 141 34.70 -1.19 34.03
C GLY A 141 33.63 -2.25 33.82
N ASP A 142 32.40 -1.82 33.48
CA ASP A 142 31.31 -2.74 33.17
C ASP A 142 31.59 -3.52 31.89
N VAL A 143 30.99 -4.70 31.84
CA VAL A 143 30.91 -5.56 30.65
C VAL A 143 29.43 -5.69 30.29
N LEU A 144 29.07 -5.19 29.10
CA LEU A 144 27.70 -5.25 28.58
C LEU A 144 27.61 -6.35 27.51
N LEU A 145 26.59 -7.19 27.62
CA LEU A 145 26.27 -8.29 26.70
C LEU A 145 24.79 -8.21 26.35
N ASN A 146 24.44 -8.42 25.08
CA ASN A 146 23.04 -8.46 24.61
C ASN A 146 22.23 -7.24 25.11
N ILE A 147 22.73 -6.04 24.81
CA ILE A 147 22.09 -4.75 25.11
C ILE A 147 21.99 -3.99 23.79
N GLU A 148 20.79 -3.53 23.43
CA GLU A 148 20.50 -2.79 22.20
C GLU A 148 20.19 -1.31 22.47
N SER A 149 20.14 -0.86 23.74
CA SER A 149 19.85 0.55 24.08
C SER A 149 20.69 1.07 25.24
N LEU A 150 21.16 2.32 25.08
CA LEU A 150 22.04 3.03 26.02
C LEU A 150 21.47 4.40 26.36
N GLU A 151 21.34 4.71 27.64
CA GLU A 151 21.07 6.06 28.16
C GLU A 151 22.35 6.57 28.83
N GLY A 152 22.88 7.68 28.31
CA GLY A 152 24.04 8.40 28.83
C GLY A 152 23.77 9.09 30.16
N SER A 153 24.73 9.92 30.58
CA SER A 153 24.76 10.72 31.79
C SER A 153 24.07 12.09 31.58
N ASN A 154 24.61 13.18 32.14
CA ASN A 154 24.23 14.57 31.82
C ASN A 154 25.52 15.39 31.59
N PHE A 155 26.47 14.80 30.87
CA PHE A 155 27.82 15.31 30.56
C PHE A 155 28.30 14.74 29.22
N ASP A 156 29.28 15.38 28.59
CA ASP A 156 29.93 15.06 27.31
C ASP A 156 30.27 13.56 27.11
N ASP A 157 29.30 12.75 26.66
CA ASP A 157 29.34 11.29 26.61
C ASP A 157 29.83 10.72 25.26
N VAL A 158 30.19 9.44 25.25
CA VAL A 158 30.43 8.66 24.02
C VAL A 158 29.66 7.35 24.08
N LEU A 159 28.63 7.21 23.25
CA LEU A 159 27.77 6.02 23.16
C LEU A 159 27.96 5.38 21.77
N ILE A 160 28.47 4.15 21.74
CA ILE A 160 28.80 3.42 20.51
C ILE A 160 28.03 2.10 20.47
N GLY A 161 27.37 1.86 19.35
CA GLY A 161 26.56 0.69 19.06
C GLY A 161 27.32 -0.53 18.53
N ASP A 162 26.60 -1.39 17.81
CA ASP A 162 27.07 -2.61 17.16
C ASP A 162 26.38 -2.86 15.80
N ASP A 163 26.53 -4.06 15.22
CA ASP A 163 25.95 -4.40 13.91
C ASP A 163 24.43 -4.73 13.99
N ARG A 164 23.71 -4.16 14.98
CA ARG A 164 22.26 -4.28 15.19
C ARG A 164 21.62 -2.89 15.29
N SER A 165 20.33 -2.80 14.95
CA SER A 165 19.50 -1.64 15.32
C SER A 165 19.58 -1.32 16.81
N ASN A 166 20.13 -0.15 17.14
CA ASN A 166 20.37 0.33 18.49
C ASN A 166 19.56 1.61 18.83
N GLY A 167 19.35 1.84 20.12
CA GLY A 167 18.74 3.05 20.67
C GLY A 167 19.70 3.81 21.59
N LEU A 168 20.30 4.90 21.09
CA LEU A 168 21.26 5.72 21.82
C LEU A 168 20.59 7.00 22.32
N TYR A 169 20.67 7.27 23.63
CA TYR A 169 19.99 8.40 24.29
C TYR A 169 20.99 9.22 25.12
N ALA A 170 21.42 10.37 24.60
CA ALA A 170 22.53 11.15 25.19
C ALA A 170 22.13 12.10 26.34
N LEU A 171 20.86 12.48 26.42
CA LEU A 171 20.29 13.43 27.39
C LEU A 171 20.83 14.87 27.27
N SER A 172 22.03 15.19 27.75
CA SER A 172 22.56 16.57 27.70
C SER A 172 24.06 16.60 28.01
N GLY A 173 24.85 17.09 27.07
CA GLY A 173 26.30 17.20 27.23
C GLY A 173 26.93 17.83 25.99
N LYS A 174 27.82 17.08 25.34
CA LYS A 174 28.37 17.33 24.01
C LYS A 174 28.76 15.98 23.43
N ASP A 175 27.75 15.31 22.94
CA ASP A 175 27.73 13.86 23.03
C ASP A 175 28.05 13.25 21.66
N ARG A 176 28.79 12.14 21.64
CA ARG A 176 29.06 11.38 20.40
C ARG A 176 28.26 10.10 20.42
N LEU A 177 27.31 10.00 19.49
CA LEU A 177 26.45 8.85 19.28
C LEU A 177 26.92 8.18 17.97
N GLU A 178 27.38 6.93 18.04
CA GLU A 178 27.82 6.15 16.89
C GLU A 178 26.96 4.88 16.76
N GLY A 179 26.07 4.80 15.77
CA GLY A 179 25.17 3.66 15.56
C GLY A 179 25.91 2.37 15.17
N LYS A 180 26.69 2.46 14.09
CA LYS A 180 27.47 1.42 13.38
C LYS A 180 26.73 0.74 12.24
N GLY A 181 25.76 -0.14 12.51
CA GLY A 181 25.13 -0.91 11.44
C GLY A 181 23.78 -1.50 11.83
N GLY A 182 22.80 -1.38 10.94
CA GLY A 182 21.40 -1.55 11.29
C GLY A 182 20.66 -0.24 11.14
N ASN A 183 19.41 -0.17 11.59
CA ASN A 183 18.61 1.04 11.51
C ASN A 183 18.51 1.64 12.92
N ASP A 184 19.27 2.69 13.18
CA ASP A 184 19.53 3.19 14.52
C ASP A 184 18.68 4.40 14.91
N THR A 185 18.52 4.61 16.21
CA THR A 185 17.90 5.83 16.74
C THR A 185 18.87 6.56 17.67
N LEU A 186 19.31 7.73 17.20
CA LEU A 186 20.22 8.63 17.90
C LEU A 186 19.38 9.80 18.48
N ASN A 187 19.15 9.77 19.79
CA ASN A 187 18.27 10.70 20.49
C ASN A 187 19.11 11.80 21.18
N ALA A 188 19.27 12.94 20.50
CA ALA A 188 20.02 14.12 20.97
C ALA A 188 19.08 15.24 21.47
N TYR A 189 18.09 14.90 22.30
CA TYR A 189 17.18 15.91 22.87
C TYR A 189 17.75 16.50 24.17
N GLY A 190 18.37 17.66 24.08
CA GLY A 190 18.87 18.40 25.23
C GLY A 190 19.72 19.60 24.85
N SER A 191 20.53 20.10 25.79
CA SER A 191 21.46 21.18 25.48
C SER A 191 22.83 20.60 25.11
N GLY A 192 23.09 20.47 23.82
CA GLY A 192 24.29 19.84 23.27
C GLY A 192 25.04 20.69 22.22
N ALA A 193 25.94 20.00 21.53
CA ALA A 193 26.55 20.38 20.25
C ALA A 193 27.19 19.10 19.69
N ASP A 194 26.32 18.18 19.29
CA ASP A 194 26.58 16.74 19.35
C ASP A 194 27.09 16.17 18.02
N ILE A 195 27.55 14.92 18.03
CA ILE A 195 28.00 14.21 16.82
C ILE A 195 27.14 12.96 16.67
N LEU A 196 26.22 12.99 15.72
CA LEU A 196 25.34 11.89 15.38
C LEU A 196 25.88 11.20 14.13
N ASP A 197 26.37 9.99 14.30
CA ASP A 197 27.08 9.19 13.31
C ASP A 197 26.32 7.86 13.21
N GLY A 198 25.38 7.72 12.25
CA GLY A 198 24.54 6.54 12.10
C GLY A 198 25.39 5.33 11.70
N GLY A 199 25.47 5.05 10.40
CA GLY A 199 26.52 4.19 9.85
C GLY A 199 26.10 3.50 8.55
N GLU A 200 25.90 2.19 8.63
CA GLU A 200 25.32 1.36 7.55
C GLU A 200 23.86 0.97 7.86
N GLY A 201 22.90 1.79 7.43
CA GLY A 201 21.50 1.37 7.37
C GLY A 201 20.49 2.45 7.01
N SER A 202 19.68 2.88 7.98
CA SER A 202 18.65 3.91 7.79
C SER A 202 18.32 4.58 9.13
N ASP A 203 19.05 5.66 9.40
CA ASP A 203 19.31 6.09 10.77
C ASP A 203 18.58 7.38 11.13
N VAL A 204 18.16 7.47 12.39
CA VAL A 204 17.24 8.51 12.88
C VAL A 204 17.91 9.46 13.86
N ALA A 205 18.06 10.73 13.49
CA ALA A 205 18.23 11.81 14.45
C ALA A 205 16.87 12.18 15.07
N ARG A 206 16.70 12.05 16.39
CA ARG A 206 15.41 12.27 17.09
C ARG A 206 15.47 13.38 18.14
N TYR A 207 14.62 14.39 17.95
CA TYR A 207 14.38 15.52 18.86
C TYR A 207 12.99 15.51 19.52
N TYR A 208 12.24 14.40 19.40
CA TYR A 208 10.84 14.21 19.85
C TYR A 208 10.48 14.67 21.28
N TYR A 209 11.45 14.69 22.19
CA TYR A 209 11.26 15.11 23.59
C TYR A 209 11.91 16.47 23.94
N ALA A 210 12.39 17.22 22.94
CA ALA A 210 12.87 18.59 23.10
C ALA A 210 11.73 19.52 23.58
N LYS A 211 12.09 20.59 24.31
CA LYS A 211 11.13 21.44 25.06
C LYS A 211 10.68 22.70 24.32
N SER A 212 11.10 22.82 23.07
CA SER A 212 10.79 23.88 22.12
C SER A 212 11.18 23.42 20.72
N GLY A 213 10.54 23.95 19.68
CA GLY A 213 10.85 23.61 18.30
C GLY A 213 12.32 23.81 17.92
N VAL A 214 12.81 22.94 17.04
CA VAL A 214 14.19 22.85 16.56
C VAL A 214 14.33 23.39 15.15
N THR A 215 15.56 23.72 14.77
CA THR A 215 15.97 23.69 13.36
C THR A 215 17.02 22.62 13.21
N VAL A 216 16.79 21.67 12.32
CA VAL A 216 17.71 20.59 11.96
C VAL A 216 17.96 20.70 10.46
N ASN A 217 19.23 20.77 10.07
CA ASN A 217 19.64 20.88 8.67
C ASN A 217 20.82 19.95 8.41
N LEU A 218 20.62 18.90 7.61
CA LEU A 218 21.66 17.94 7.28
C LEU A 218 22.70 18.57 6.30
N ALA A 219 22.24 19.35 5.32
CA ALA A 219 23.10 20.01 4.33
C ALA A 219 23.97 21.16 4.89
N ASP A 220 23.45 21.94 5.84
CA ASP A 220 24.21 22.97 6.56
C ASP A 220 23.84 23.01 8.06
N PRO A 221 24.48 22.15 8.89
CA PRO A 221 24.25 22.11 10.33
C PRO A 221 24.60 23.41 11.07
N SER A 222 25.28 24.37 10.42
CA SER A 222 25.52 25.70 11.02
C SER A 222 24.24 26.54 11.17
N GLN A 223 23.13 26.13 10.55
CA GLN A 223 21.80 26.75 10.71
C GLN A 223 20.97 26.18 11.87
N ASN A 224 21.46 25.15 12.57
CA ASN A 224 20.66 24.43 13.58
C ASN A 224 20.27 25.30 14.79
N LYS A 225 19.10 25.02 15.38
CA LYS A 225 18.48 25.79 16.48
C LYS A 225 17.68 24.88 17.42
N GLY A 226 17.32 25.42 18.57
CA GLY A 226 16.68 24.65 19.65
C GLY A 226 17.71 23.77 20.34
N ASP A 227 17.33 22.54 20.64
CA ASP A 227 18.20 21.53 21.24
C ASP A 227 19.32 21.10 20.25
N ALA A 228 19.01 21.01 18.94
CA ALA A 228 19.94 20.60 17.85
C ALA A 228 21.16 21.54 17.59
N LYS A 229 21.35 22.57 18.41
CA LYS A 229 22.04 23.81 18.05
C LYS A 229 23.57 23.73 18.17
N GLY A 230 24.17 23.10 17.17
CA GLY A 230 25.62 22.91 17.05
C GLY A 230 25.98 21.48 16.66
N ASP A 231 24.96 20.63 16.54
CA ASP A 231 25.08 19.22 16.18
C ASP A 231 25.63 19.04 14.77
N THR A 232 26.21 17.87 14.53
CA THR A 232 26.68 17.43 13.22
C THR A 232 26.18 16.01 12.93
N TYR A 233 25.88 15.76 11.66
CA TYR A 233 25.23 14.53 11.19
C TYR A 233 26.14 13.81 10.18
N ILE A 234 26.25 12.49 10.29
CA ILE A 234 26.99 11.60 9.39
C ILE A 234 26.13 10.35 9.21
N SER A 235 25.81 9.97 7.96
CA SER A 235 24.87 8.88 7.63
C SER A 235 23.58 8.96 8.45
N ILE A 236 22.76 9.99 8.18
CA ILE A 236 21.45 10.17 8.82
C ILE A 236 20.42 10.42 7.71
N GLU A 237 19.61 9.41 7.40
CA GLU A 237 18.58 9.51 6.36
C GLU A 237 17.25 10.01 6.94
N ARG A 238 17.06 9.98 8.26
CA ARG A 238 15.76 10.21 8.90
C ARG A 238 15.84 11.26 9.99
N ILE A 239 14.94 12.24 9.97
CA ILE A 239 14.82 13.28 10.99
C ILE A 239 13.45 13.18 11.64
N MET A 240 13.44 13.06 12.97
CA MET A 240 12.24 13.20 13.79
C MET A 240 12.32 14.49 14.58
N GLY A 241 11.43 15.43 14.28
CA GLY A 241 11.20 16.65 15.04
C GLY A 241 10.66 16.38 16.44
N THR A 242 10.17 17.44 17.08
CA THR A 242 9.50 17.42 18.39
C THR A 242 8.12 16.76 18.29
N ARG A 243 7.36 16.71 19.39
CA ARG A 243 5.98 16.16 19.36
C ARG A 243 4.89 17.21 19.15
N ASP A 244 5.09 18.42 19.69
CA ASP A 244 4.03 19.43 19.86
C ASP A 244 4.49 20.87 19.54
N HIS A 245 5.59 21.07 18.81
CA HIS A 245 6.19 22.38 18.52
C HIS A 245 6.60 22.54 17.05
N ALA A 246 6.31 23.73 16.50
CA ALA A 246 6.68 24.13 15.14
C ALA A 246 8.19 24.04 14.87
N ASP A 247 8.58 23.17 13.95
CA ASP A 247 9.95 22.82 13.61
C ASP A 247 10.40 23.33 12.23
N THR A 248 11.70 23.19 11.96
CA THR A 248 12.26 23.38 10.61
C THR A 248 13.26 22.27 10.32
N LEU A 249 12.85 21.28 9.54
CA LEU A 249 13.61 20.08 9.19
C LEU A 249 14.05 20.19 7.73
N ILE A 250 15.36 20.09 7.49
CA ILE A 250 15.98 20.19 6.16
C ILE A 250 16.88 18.99 5.96
N GLY A 251 16.66 18.22 4.89
CA GLY A 251 17.49 17.09 4.49
C GLY A 251 18.79 17.52 3.80
N ASP A 252 19.33 16.64 2.94
CA ASP A 252 20.58 16.85 2.23
C ASP A 252 20.52 16.60 0.72
N ALA A 253 21.17 15.54 0.24
CA ALA A 253 21.25 15.11 -1.15
C ALA A 253 21.14 13.58 -1.28
N GLY A 254 20.75 12.89 -0.19
CA GLY A 254 20.26 11.53 -0.18
C GLY A 254 18.73 11.48 -0.27
N ASN A 255 18.15 10.31 -0.05
CA ASN A 255 16.69 10.15 0.06
C ASN A 255 16.31 10.24 1.54
N ASN A 256 15.82 11.39 2.00
CA ASN A 256 15.55 11.65 3.40
C ASN A 256 14.09 11.33 3.79
N THR A 257 13.85 11.04 5.06
CA THR A 257 12.48 11.00 5.64
C THR A 257 12.36 11.99 6.80
N LEU A 258 11.43 12.93 6.70
CA LEU A 258 11.23 13.99 7.69
C LEU A 258 9.87 13.81 8.38
N TYR A 259 9.85 13.88 9.72
CA TYR A 259 8.63 13.84 10.55
C TYR A 259 8.55 15.08 11.43
N GLY A 260 7.60 15.97 11.17
CA GLY A 260 7.31 17.14 12.03
C GLY A 260 6.43 16.79 13.24
N TYR A 261 5.48 15.88 13.05
CA TYR A 261 4.46 15.41 14.01
C TYR A 261 3.36 16.41 14.36
N GLY A 262 3.69 17.63 14.80
CA GLY A 262 2.69 18.56 15.29
C GLY A 262 3.24 19.89 15.79
N GLY A 263 2.67 20.97 15.27
CA GLY A 263 3.32 22.26 15.13
C GLY A 263 3.02 22.79 13.72
N ASP A 264 3.23 24.08 13.45
CA ASP A 264 3.14 24.61 12.08
C ASP A 264 4.52 24.46 11.43
N ASP A 265 4.80 23.30 10.83
CA ASP A 265 6.15 22.83 10.54
C ASP A 265 6.68 23.28 9.16
N ILE A 266 8.01 23.27 9.01
CA ILE A 266 8.69 23.45 7.71
C ILE A 266 9.56 22.24 7.42
N LEU A 267 9.15 21.41 6.46
CA LEU A 267 9.88 20.24 5.99
C LEU A 267 10.39 20.50 4.57
N ASN A 268 11.71 20.41 4.38
CA ASN A 268 12.37 20.55 3.09
C ASN A 268 13.27 19.33 2.83
N GLY A 269 12.87 18.45 1.92
CA GLY A 269 13.65 17.24 1.58
C GLY A 269 15.06 17.58 1.09
N GLY A 270 15.13 18.43 0.06
CA GLY A 270 16.37 19.00 -0.46
C GLY A 270 16.67 18.52 -1.88
N ALA A 271 17.29 17.36 -2.01
CA ALA A 271 17.60 16.77 -3.31
C ALA A 271 17.69 15.23 -3.25
N GLY A 272 16.54 14.57 -3.31
CA GLY A 272 16.45 13.12 -3.26
C GLY A 272 15.18 12.58 -3.91
N SER A 273 14.74 11.42 -3.44
CA SER A 273 13.33 11.02 -3.46
C SER A 273 12.85 10.97 -2.02
N ASP A 274 12.29 12.08 -1.55
CA ASP A 274 12.08 12.37 -0.15
C ASP A 274 10.69 11.99 0.35
N ALA A 275 10.56 11.76 1.66
CA ALA A 275 9.32 11.38 2.31
C ALA A 275 9.00 12.31 3.48
N LEU A 276 7.98 13.16 3.28
CA LEU A 276 7.62 14.24 4.17
C LEU A 276 6.31 13.94 4.89
N TYR A 277 6.39 13.84 6.21
CA TYR A 277 5.26 13.72 7.12
C TYR A 277 5.25 14.98 8.00
N GLY A 278 4.40 15.96 7.69
CA GLY A 278 4.12 17.08 8.59
C GLY A 278 3.36 16.58 9.83
N GLY A 279 2.08 16.89 9.93
CA GLY A 279 1.14 16.15 10.76
C GLY A 279 0.02 17.01 11.31
N ALA A 280 0.06 17.29 12.61
CA ALA A 280 -0.96 18.10 13.27
C ALA A 280 -0.58 19.59 13.24
N GLY A 281 -0.69 20.20 12.06
CA GLY A 281 -0.19 21.55 11.78
C GLY A 281 -0.90 22.28 10.64
N ALA A 282 -0.30 23.38 10.21
CA ALA A 282 -0.50 23.98 8.90
C ALA A 282 0.88 24.09 8.22
N ASP A 283 1.28 23.02 7.53
CA ASP A 283 2.68 22.72 7.27
C ASP A 283 3.20 23.22 5.92
N GLN A 284 4.51 23.43 5.81
CA GLN A 284 5.21 23.70 4.55
C GLN A 284 5.97 22.43 4.13
N LEU A 285 5.43 21.71 3.15
CA LEU A 285 5.98 20.47 2.60
C LEU A 285 6.67 20.75 1.26
N ILE A 286 7.99 20.85 1.30
CA ILE A 286 8.85 21.15 0.16
C ILE A 286 9.65 19.88 -0.14
N GLY A 287 9.44 19.22 -1.28
CA GLY A 287 10.29 18.08 -1.67
C GLY A 287 11.69 18.58 -1.98
N GLY A 288 11.87 19.19 -3.15
CA GLY A 288 13.05 19.99 -3.45
C GLY A 288 13.46 19.90 -4.92
N THR A 289 14.55 19.20 -5.19
CA THR A 289 15.12 19.09 -6.54
C THR A 289 15.72 17.72 -6.84
N GLY A 290 15.04 16.94 -7.69
CA GLY A 290 15.53 15.63 -8.13
C GLY A 290 14.51 14.53 -7.86
N GLY A 291 14.98 13.28 -7.95
CA GLY A 291 14.23 12.04 -7.67
C GLY A 291 12.73 12.09 -7.91
N GLY A 292 11.95 12.36 -6.84
CA GLY A 292 10.50 12.40 -6.87
C GLY A 292 9.95 12.25 -5.46
N ASP A 293 9.29 13.29 -4.99
CA ASP A 293 9.12 13.55 -3.56
C ASP A 293 7.68 13.35 -3.08
N SER A 294 7.53 12.92 -1.83
CA SER A 294 6.26 12.39 -1.31
C SER A 294 5.74 13.13 -0.08
N ALA A 295 4.60 13.79 -0.22
CA ALA A 295 3.80 14.31 0.91
C ALA A 295 2.86 13.20 1.42
N ARG A 296 2.87 12.93 2.73
CA ARG A 296 2.29 11.70 3.30
C ARG A 296 1.37 11.92 4.50
N TYR A 297 0.10 11.59 4.30
CA TYR A 297 -0.99 11.79 5.26
C TYR A 297 -1.54 10.48 5.86
N THR A 298 -0.79 9.38 5.77
CA THR A 298 -1.24 8.03 6.22
C THR A 298 -1.60 7.94 7.70
N ALA A 299 -1.07 8.85 8.53
CA ALA A 299 -1.42 8.98 9.94
C ALA A 299 -2.64 9.88 10.23
N SER A 300 -3.24 10.49 9.20
CA SER A 300 -4.34 11.44 9.33
C SER A 300 -5.61 10.80 9.91
N PRO A 301 -6.26 11.41 10.92
CA PRO A 301 -7.48 10.89 11.54
C PRO A 301 -8.77 11.17 10.74
N ALA A 302 -8.64 11.75 9.55
CA ALA A 302 -9.72 12.05 8.62
C ALA A 302 -9.19 12.12 7.18
N GLY A 303 -10.11 12.05 6.20
CA GLY A 303 -9.77 12.17 4.78
C GLY A 303 -9.18 13.55 4.43
N VAL A 304 -8.23 13.54 3.50
CA VAL A 304 -7.50 14.72 3.02
C VAL A 304 -7.88 15.07 1.59
N SER A 305 -7.78 16.35 1.24
CA SER A 305 -7.97 16.87 -0.11
C SER A 305 -6.73 17.62 -0.53
N VAL A 306 -6.02 17.12 -1.55
CA VAL A 306 -4.75 17.66 -2.05
C VAL A 306 -4.89 17.95 -3.54
N ASN A 307 -4.51 19.14 -3.98
CA ASN A 307 -4.59 19.53 -5.40
C ASN A 307 -3.30 20.24 -5.86
N LEU A 308 -2.39 19.50 -6.48
CA LEU A 308 -1.08 20.00 -6.94
C LEU A 308 -1.24 21.09 -8.03
N THR A 309 -2.17 20.91 -8.98
CA THR A 309 -2.51 21.90 -10.03
C THR A 309 -2.77 23.31 -9.47
N THR A 310 -3.36 23.43 -8.26
CA THR A 310 -3.79 24.72 -7.70
C THR A 310 -3.11 25.11 -6.38
N GLY A 311 -2.33 24.20 -5.77
CA GLY A 311 -1.80 24.35 -4.41
C GLY A 311 -2.87 24.38 -3.32
N ALA A 312 -4.09 23.92 -3.61
CA ALA A 312 -5.18 23.89 -2.64
C ALA A 312 -5.15 22.58 -1.83
N VAL A 313 -5.04 22.70 -0.51
CA VAL A 313 -4.93 21.57 0.42
C VAL A 313 -5.85 21.80 1.62
N SER A 314 -6.54 20.75 2.07
CA SER A 314 -7.45 20.80 3.23
C SER A 314 -7.81 19.42 3.79
N GLY A 315 -8.37 19.39 5.01
CA GLY A 315 -8.90 18.20 5.68
C GLY A 315 -7.84 17.38 6.42
N GLY A 316 -8.22 16.83 7.58
CA GLY A 316 -7.35 15.95 8.37
C GLY A 316 -6.04 16.62 8.80
N TYR A 317 -4.92 15.96 8.53
CA TYR A 317 -3.54 16.48 8.69
C TYR A 317 -3.05 17.30 7.50
N ALA A 318 -3.94 17.76 6.62
CA ALA A 318 -3.62 18.62 5.47
C ALA A 318 -4.37 19.98 5.56
N GLU A 319 -4.93 20.33 6.72
CA GLU A 319 -5.79 21.51 6.93
C GLU A 319 -4.98 22.79 7.19
N GLY A 320 -4.48 23.38 6.10
CA GLY A 320 -3.69 24.62 6.13
C GLY A 320 -2.36 24.51 5.39
N ASP A 321 -1.99 23.29 5.01
CA ASP A 321 -0.73 22.93 4.38
C ASP A 321 -0.47 23.62 3.03
N THR A 322 0.81 23.73 2.71
CA THR A 322 1.32 24.25 1.43
C THR A 322 2.42 23.33 0.89
N LEU A 323 2.25 22.91 -0.36
CA LEU A 323 3.10 21.90 -1.01
C LEU A 323 3.83 22.51 -2.21
N SER A 324 5.10 22.14 -2.41
CA SER A 324 5.87 22.54 -3.60
C SER A 324 6.97 21.54 -3.95
N GLY A 325 7.07 21.14 -5.23
CA GLY A 325 7.98 20.08 -5.67
C GLY A 325 7.62 18.77 -5.00
N ILE A 326 6.43 18.24 -5.32
CA ILE A 326 5.87 17.02 -4.75
C ILE A 326 5.22 16.27 -5.92
N GLU A 327 5.80 15.15 -6.33
CA GLU A 327 5.31 14.30 -7.41
C GLU A 327 4.43 13.16 -6.88
N TYR A 328 4.54 12.85 -5.59
CA TYR A 328 3.82 11.77 -4.93
C TYR A 328 2.94 12.28 -3.78
N VAL A 329 1.68 11.87 -3.78
CA VAL A 329 0.74 12.18 -2.69
C VAL A 329 0.21 10.88 -2.11
N GLU A 330 0.53 10.64 -0.84
CA GLU A 330 0.04 9.48 -0.08
C GLU A 330 -1.04 9.95 0.89
N GLY A 331 -2.25 9.45 0.70
CA GLY A 331 -3.45 9.81 1.44
C GLY A 331 -3.52 9.21 2.84
N SER A 332 -4.72 9.21 3.39
CA SER A 332 -5.08 8.73 4.72
C SER A 332 -5.52 7.25 4.69
N HIS A 333 -6.42 6.85 5.59
CA HIS A 333 -7.18 5.59 5.53
C HIS A 333 -8.69 5.88 5.59
N HIS A 334 -9.08 6.99 4.95
CA HIS A 334 -10.43 7.52 4.81
C HIS A 334 -10.61 8.10 3.40
N ASN A 335 -11.87 8.34 2.99
CA ASN A 335 -12.21 8.95 1.69
C ASN A 335 -11.41 10.22 1.38
N ASP A 336 -10.44 10.12 0.47
CA ASP A 336 -9.53 11.21 0.08
C ASP A 336 -9.87 11.81 -1.30
N VAL A 337 -9.36 13.01 -1.57
CA VAL A 337 -9.41 13.67 -2.89
C VAL A 337 -7.99 14.10 -3.29
N LEU A 338 -7.30 13.28 -4.06
CA LEU A 338 -5.92 13.53 -4.50
C LEU A 338 -5.92 13.91 -5.98
N ILE A 339 -5.41 15.10 -6.30
CA ILE A 339 -5.40 15.65 -7.65
C ILE A 339 -4.00 16.14 -8.01
N GLY A 340 -3.49 15.67 -9.14
CA GLY A 340 -2.17 15.92 -9.69
C GLY A 340 -1.98 17.28 -10.37
N ASP A 341 -0.98 17.37 -11.23
CA ASP A 341 -0.61 18.52 -12.07
C ASP A 341 -0.31 18.09 -13.53
N GLU A 342 0.50 18.86 -14.27
CA GLU A 342 0.84 18.56 -15.68
C GLU A 342 2.17 17.78 -15.80
N GLN A 343 2.51 16.98 -14.77
CA GLN A 343 3.69 16.13 -14.68
C GLN A 343 3.30 14.69 -14.28
N THR A 344 4.20 13.72 -14.47
CA THR A 344 3.98 12.35 -13.94
C THR A 344 3.84 12.39 -12.42
N ASN A 345 2.66 12.05 -11.91
CA ASN A 345 2.40 11.94 -10.48
C ASN A 345 2.18 10.49 -10.02
N GLY A 346 2.27 10.25 -8.72
CA GLY A 346 1.76 9.01 -8.11
C GLY A 346 0.86 9.30 -6.91
N LEU A 347 -0.41 8.91 -7.04
CA LEU A 347 -1.47 9.19 -6.06
C LEU A 347 -1.87 7.88 -5.37
N TYR A 348 -1.99 7.89 -4.05
CA TYR A 348 -2.27 6.69 -3.24
C TYR A 348 -3.39 6.98 -2.23
N GLY A 349 -4.61 6.48 -2.44
CA GLY A 349 -5.73 6.68 -1.50
C GLY A 349 -5.78 5.62 -0.37
N HIS A 350 -5.27 4.43 -0.64
CA HIS A 350 -5.32 3.25 0.23
C HIS A 350 -6.74 2.72 0.56
N ARG A 351 -7.52 3.44 1.35
CA ARG A 351 -8.79 2.96 1.89
C ARG A 351 -9.79 4.10 2.04
N GLY A 352 -10.80 4.10 1.21
CA GLY A 352 -11.93 5.00 1.35
C GLY A 352 -13.05 4.64 0.39
N ASP A 353 -13.72 5.68 -0.09
CA ASP A 353 -14.17 5.75 -1.48
C ASP A 353 -13.46 6.99 -2.01
N ASP A 354 -12.33 6.79 -2.70
CA ASP A 354 -11.31 7.81 -2.96
C ASP A 354 -11.47 8.44 -4.35
N ARG A 355 -10.88 9.63 -4.54
CA ARG A 355 -10.88 10.34 -5.82
C ARG A 355 -9.45 10.68 -6.22
N LEU A 356 -8.93 9.98 -7.21
CA LEU A 356 -7.58 10.13 -7.76
C LEU A 356 -7.66 10.71 -9.17
N GLU A 357 -7.15 11.92 -9.40
CA GLU A 357 -7.11 12.56 -10.73
C GLU A 357 -5.67 12.91 -11.12
N GLY A 358 -5.10 12.28 -12.14
CA GLY A 358 -3.74 12.54 -12.63
C GLY A 358 -3.60 13.93 -13.26
N LYS A 359 -4.42 14.18 -14.29
CA LYS A 359 -4.51 15.37 -15.17
C LYS A 359 -3.67 15.28 -16.44
N GLY A 360 -2.35 15.32 -16.34
CA GLY A 360 -1.49 15.33 -17.52
C GLY A 360 -0.11 14.82 -17.19
N GLY A 361 0.29 13.69 -17.75
CA GLY A 361 1.50 13.02 -17.30
C GLY A 361 1.64 11.63 -17.87
N ASN A 362 2.01 10.69 -17.01
CA ASN A 362 1.92 9.24 -17.23
C ASN A 362 1.78 8.66 -15.83
N ASP A 363 0.56 8.63 -15.31
CA ASP A 363 0.32 8.72 -13.88
C ASP A 363 0.07 7.37 -13.21
N TYR A 364 0.41 7.30 -11.93
CA TYR A 364 0.27 6.09 -11.12
C TYR A 364 -0.84 6.27 -10.08
N LEU A 365 -2.04 5.77 -10.36
CA LEU A 365 -3.20 5.87 -9.48
C LEU A 365 -3.35 4.56 -8.69
N ASN A 366 -3.08 4.61 -7.39
CA ASN A 366 -2.98 3.44 -6.51
C ASN A 366 -4.20 3.36 -5.57
N ALA A 367 -5.19 2.55 -5.96
CA ALA A 367 -6.45 2.32 -5.24
C ALA A 367 -6.46 0.94 -4.55
N TYR A 368 -5.42 0.63 -3.77
CA TYR A 368 -5.22 -0.68 -3.16
C TYR A 368 -5.59 -0.68 -1.67
N GLY A 369 -6.48 -1.58 -1.27
CA GLY A 369 -7.04 -1.65 0.09
C GLY A 369 -8.57 -1.72 0.12
N GLY A 370 -9.21 -1.38 -1.01
CA GLY A 370 -10.63 -1.56 -1.30
C GLY A 370 -11.46 -0.32 -0.98
N GLY A 371 -12.31 0.05 -1.94
CA GLY A 371 -13.20 1.22 -1.87
C GLY A 371 -14.28 1.18 -2.95
N ASN A 372 -14.62 2.34 -3.50
CA ASN A 372 -15.42 2.50 -4.72
C ASN A 372 -14.85 3.69 -5.49
N ASP A 373 -13.59 3.57 -5.90
CA ASP A 373 -12.73 4.73 -6.11
C ASP A 373 -12.89 5.28 -7.53
N TYR A 374 -12.68 6.59 -7.67
CA TYR A 374 -12.72 7.30 -8.96
C TYR A 374 -11.29 7.57 -9.42
N LEU A 375 -10.86 6.89 -10.48
CA LEU A 375 -9.53 7.02 -11.06
C LEU A 375 -9.66 7.67 -12.45
N ASP A 376 -9.10 8.86 -12.59
CA ASP A 376 -9.13 9.66 -13.82
C ASP A 376 -7.71 10.08 -14.19
N GLY A 377 -7.07 9.37 -15.13
CA GLY A 377 -5.71 9.70 -15.55
C GLY A 377 -5.61 11.08 -16.20
N GLY A 378 -6.66 11.48 -16.91
CA GLY A 378 -6.71 12.73 -17.67
C GLY A 378 -6.08 12.57 -19.04
N SER A 379 -4.76 12.77 -19.15
CA SER A 379 -4.08 12.81 -20.45
C SER A 379 -2.60 12.38 -20.43
N GLY A 380 -2.36 11.14 -20.86
CA GLY A 380 -1.00 10.66 -21.09
C GLY A 380 -0.95 9.17 -21.40
N PHE A 381 -0.35 8.42 -20.47
CA PHE A 381 -0.44 6.98 -20.39
C PHE A 381 -0.58 6.59 -18.92
N ASP A 382 -1.83 6.39 -18.48
CA ASP A 382 -2.14 6.44 -17.05
C ASP A 382 -2.54 5.05 -16.52
N ILE A 383 -2.11 4.74 -15.30
CA ILE A 383 -1.97 3.35 -14.82
C ILE A 383 -2.69 3.17 -13.47
N ALA A 384 -3.77 2.39 -13.47
CA ALA A 384 -4.39 1.88 -12.25
C ALA A 384 -3.52 0.77 -11.62
N ARG A 385 -3.24 0.88 -10.32
CA ARG A 385 -2.28 0.02 -9.61
C ARG A 385 -2.87 -0.67 -8.38
N TYR A 386 -2.71 -2.00 -8.34
CA TYR A 386 -3.18 -2.85 -7.23
C TYR A 386 -2.09 -3.79 -6.66
N ARG A 387 -0.80 -3.47 -6.89
CA ARG A 387 0.36 -4.33 -6.59
C ARG A 387 0.43 -4.90 -5.16
N TRP A 388 0.00 -4.13 -4.16
CA TRP A 388 0.02 -4.53 -2.76
C TRP A 388 -1.27 -5.21 -2.27
N SER A 389 -2.16 -5.60 -3.17
CA SER A 389 -3.36 -6.35 -2.81
C SER A 389 -3.02 -7.70 -2.16
N LYS A 390 -3.92 -8.15 -1.29
CA LYS A 390 -3.77 -9.38 -0.50
C LYS A 390 -4.61 -10.53 -1.06
N HIS A 391 -5.22 -10.33 -2.22
CA HIS A 391 -6.20 -11.20 -2.85
C HIS A 391 -6.04 -11.21 -4.37
N ALA A 392 -6.41 -12.32 -5.01
CA ALA A 392 -6.61 -12.37 -6.46
C ALA A 392 -7.81 -11.52 -6.88
N MET A 393 -7.74 -10.88 -8.03
CA MET A 393 -8.74 -9.91 -8.51
C MET A 393 -9.07 -10.00 -10.01
N THR A 394 -10.12 -9.28 -10.38
CA THR A 394 -10.46 -8.96 -11.77
C THR A 394 -10.35 -7.45 -11.95
N ILE A 395 -9.53 -7.00 -12.89
CA ILE A 395 -9.45 -5.61 -13.34
C ILE A 395 -9.96 -5.58 -14.78
N ASN A 396 -11.04 -4.85 -15.06
CA ASN A 396 -11.64 -4.75 -16.39
C ASN A 396 -11.91 -3.29 -16.76
N LEU A 397 -11.00 -2.71 -17.55
CA LEU A 397 -11.06 -1.31 -17.96
C LEU A 397 -12.28 -1.02 -18.87
N ALA A 398 -12.80 -2.01 -19.60
CA ALA A 398 -13.99 -1.87 -20.44
C ALA A 398 -15.32 -2.01 -19.69
N ALA A 399 -15.34 -2.74 -18.57
CA ALA A 399 -16.55 -3.03 -17.80
C ALA A 399 -16.25 -3.19 -16.30
N PRO A 400 -16.00 -2.09 -15.56
CA PRO A 400 -15.57 -2.13 -14.16
C PRO A 400 -16.56 -2.81 -13.20
N SER A 401 -17.85 -2.89 -13.58
CA SER A 401 -18.87 -3.67 -12.87
C SER A 401 -18.66 -5.19 -12.88
N GLN A 402 -17.61 -5.68 -13.54
CA GLN A 402 -17.15 -7.07 -13.50
C GLN A 402 -15.92 -7.27 -12.59
N ASN A 403 -15.38 -6.20 -12.01
CA ASN A 403 -14.19 -6.28 -11.18
C ASN A 403 -14.43 -7.06 -9.88
N THR A 404 -13.36 -7.58 -9.29
CA THR A 404 -13.36 -8.30 -8.01
C THR A 404 -12.12 -7.93 -7.20
N GLY A 405 -12.04 -8.34 -5.92
CA GLY A 405 -10.91 -7.97 -5.05
C GLY A 405 -10.89 -6.47 -4.74
N ASP A 406 -9.70 -5.89 -4.60
CA ASP A 406 -9.54 -4.46 -4.27
C ASP A 406 -10.00 -3.55 -5.41
N ALA A 407 -10.09 -4.06 -6.65
CA ALA A 407 -10.61 -3.34 -7.81
C ALA A 407 -12.16 -3.33 -7.90
N ALA A 408 -12.88 -3.80 -6.87
CA ALA A 408 -14.35 -4.00 -6.95
C ALA A 408 -15.16 -2.77 -6.49
N GLY A 409 -15.66 -1.99 -7.44
CA GLY A 409 -16.46 -0.77 -7.21
C GLY A 409 -15.99 0.42 -8.05
N GLU A 410 -14.75 0.32 -8.51
CA GLU A 410 -13.95 1.31 -9.23
C GLU A 410 -14.62 1.92 -10.47
N THR A 411 -14.30 3.19 -10.70
CA THR A 411 -14.62 3.94 -11.92
C THR A 411 -13.34 4.41 -12.58
N TYR A 412 -13.07 3.91 -13.80
CA TYR A 412 -11.92 4.33 -14.62
C TYR A 412 -12.32 5.35 -15.68
N VAL A 413 -11.54 6.42 -15.80
CA VAL A 413 -11.61 7.46 -16.85
C VAL A 413 -10.18 7.72 -17.34
N SER A 414 -9.94 7.76 -18.66
CA SER A 414 -8.60 7.90 -19.25
C SER A 414 -7.54 7.01 -18.55
N ILE A 415 -7.75 5.69 -18.55
CA ILE A 415 -6.80 4.71 -18.02
C ILE A 415 -6.44 3.75 -19.15
N GLU A 416 -5.17 3.73 -19.53
CA GLU A 416 -4.63 2.87 -20.59
C GLU A 416 -3.81 1.70 -20.02
N GLY A 417 -3.38 1.78 -18.75
CA GLY A 417 -2.60 0.73 -18.08
C GLY A 417 -3.24 0.15 -16.82
N ALA A 418 -2.96 -1.11 -16.55
CA ALA A 418 -3.39 -1.79 -15.33
C ALA A 418 -2.31 -2.74 -14.79
N MET A 419 -2.08 -2.68 -13.47
CA MET A 419 -1.11 -3.52 -12.76
C MET A 419 -1.81 -4.37 -11.69
N GLY A 420 -1.72 -5.70 -11.84
CA GLY A 420 -2.14 -6.69 -10.84
C GLY A 420 -1.26 -6.72 -9.60
N SER A 421 -1.47 -7.74 -8.78
CA SER A 421 -0.82 -7.96 -7.48
C SER A 421 0.56 -8.61 -7.62
N ASP A 422 1.45 -8.36 -6.65
CA ASP A 422 2.80 -8.96 -6.64
C ASP A 422 2.81 -10.47 -6.27
N ALA A 423 1.66 -11.10 -6.01
CA ALA A 423 1.57 -12.41 -5.37
C ALA A 423 0.35 -13.32 -5.69
N TYR A 424 -0.67 -12.85 -6.42
CA TYR A 424 -1.88 -13.62 -6.73
C TYR A 424 -2.21 -13.66 -8.23
N GLY A 425 -2.80 -14.78 -8.67
CA GLY A 425 -3.21 -14.98 -10.08
C GLY A 425 -4.42 -14.13 -10.46
N ASP A 426 -4.18 -13.05 -11.20
CA ASP A 426 -5.16 -12.01 -11.49
C ASP A 426 -5.74 -12.11 -12.92
N THR A 427 -6.91 -11.51 -13.14
CA THR A 427 -7.54 -11.40 -14.48
C THR A 427 -7.61 -9.94 -14.89
N ILE A 428 -6.81 -9.56 -15.91
CA ILE A 428 -6.65 -8.17 -16.34
C ILE A 428 -7.16 -8.02 -17.78
N ILE A 429 -8.14 -7.15 -17.98
CA ILE A 429 -8.84 -6.92 -19.24
C ILE A 429 -8.74 -5.43 -19.60
N GLY A 430 -8.22 -5.15 -20.80
CA GLY A 430 -8.10 -3.82 -21.38
C GLY A 430 -9.43 -3.20 -21.81
N ASN A 431 -9.36 -2.17 -22.66
CA ASN A 431 -10.48 -1.44 -23.20
C ASN A 431 -10.51 -1.46 -24.74
N ALA A 432 -10.44 -0.30 -25.40
CA ALA A 432 -10.46 -0.17 -26.87
C ALA A 432 -9.37 0.81 -27.37
N SER A 433 -8.42 1.10 -26.49
CA SER A 433 -7.21 1.90 -26.70
C SER A 433 -5.98 0.98 -26.62
N ASP A 434 -4.83 1.42 -27.11
CA ASP A 434 -3.57 0.68 -26.98
C ASP A 434 -3.18 0.54 -25.49
N ASN A 435 -3.36 -0.64 -24.90
CA ASN A 435 -3.21 -0.86 -23.46
C ASN A 435 -1.83 -1.41 -23.04
N LYS A 436 -1.48 -1.27 -21.76
CA LYS A 436 -0.33 -1.94 -21.14
C LYS A 436 -0.73 -2.64 -19.84
N LEU A 437 -0.67 -3.97 -19.83
CA LEU A 437 -1.19 -4.80 -18.76
C LEU A 437 -0.06 -5.63 -18.14
N TRP A 438 0.01 -5.67 -16.81
CA TRP A 438 1.02 -6.43 -16.05
C TRP A 438 0.36 -7.33 -15.00
N GLY A 439 0.55 -8.65 -15.09
CA GLY A 439 0.11 -9.61 -14.07
C GLY A 439 0.96 -9.56 -12.79
N TYR A 440 2.28 -9.38 -12.96
CA TYR A 440 3.33 -9.35 -11.93
C TYR A 440 3.69 -10.71 -11.31
N GLY A 441 2.79 -11.35 -10.58
CA GLY A 441 3.15 -12.56 -9.83
C GLY A 441 1.96 -13.42 -9.45
N GLY A 442 1.73 -14.48 -10.22
CA GLY A 442 0.52 -15.28 -10.07
C GLY A 442 0.48 -16.45 -11.05
N ASN A 443 -0.71 -16.74 -11.58
CA ASN A 443 -0.86 -17.43 -12.85
C ASN A 443 -1.93 -16.63 -13.59
N ASP A 444 -1.49 -15.60 -14.29
CA ASP A 444 -2.32 -14.46 -14.64
C ASP A 444 -3.10 -14.69 -15.93
N THR A 445 -4.17 -13.93 -16.14
CA THR A 445 -5.00 -14.00 -17.34
C THR A 445 -5.16 -12.60 -17.93
N LEU A 446 -4.37 -12.30 -18.97
CA LEU A 446 -4.29 -10.99 -19.60
C LEU A 446 -5.05 -10.98 -20.93
N ASN A 447 -5.89 -9.98 -21.15
CA ASN A 447 -6.62 -9.76 -22.39
C ASN A 447 -6.55 -8.27 -22.75
N GLY A 448 -5.78 -7.91 -23.78
CA GLY A 448 -5.73 -6.52 -24.28
C GLY A 448 -7.08 -6.00 -24.81
N ALA A 449 -7.96 -6.93 -25.20
CA ALA A 449 -9.25 -6.71 -25.83
C ALA A 449 -9.17 -6.16 -27.27
N ALA A 450 -8.83 -4.88 -27.47
CA ALA A 450 -8.73 -4.30 -28.81
C ALA A 450 -7.84 -3.04 -28.86
N GLY A 451 -6.61 -3.18 -29.35
CA GLY A 451 -5.67 -2.05 -29.46
C GLY A 451 -4.40 -2.37 -30.26
N ASN A 452 -3.25 -2.10 -29.66
CA ASN A 452 -1.92 -2.54 -30.12
C ASN A 452 -1.12 -2.88 -28.86
N ASP A 453 -1.58 -3.90 -28.14
CA ASP A 453 -1.43 -3.95 -26.69
C ASP A 453 -0.08 -4.51 -26.25
N ARG A 454 0.33 -4.17 -25.03
CA ARG A 454 1.60 -4.63 -24.44
C ARG A 454 1.31 -5.43 -23.18
N LEU A 455 1.51 -6.74 -23.27
CA LEU A 455 1.14 -7.67 -22.22
C LEU A 455 2.41 -8.23 -21.57
N TYR A 456 2.44 -8.15 -20.24
CA TYR A 456 3.50 -8.68 -19.38
C TYR A 456 2.86 -9.67 -18.41
N GLY A 457 3.22 -10.96 -18.48
CA GLY A 457 2.78 -11.95 -17.51
C GLY A 457 3.42 -11.66 -16.16
N GLY A 458 4.71 -11.96 -16.06
CA GLY A 458 5.51 -11.79 -14.85
C GLY A 458 6.02 -13.14 -14.37
N LYS A 459 5.61 -13.55 -13.16
CA LYS A 459 6.06 -14.81 -12.53
C LYS A 459 4.92 -15.82 -12.44
N GLY A 460 4.74 -16.66 -13.46
CA GLY A 460 3.66 -17.65 -13.40
C GLY A 460 3.59 -18.70 -14.51
N ASN A 461 2.37 -18.87 -15.01
CA ASN A 461 1.99 -19.74 -16.12
C ASN A 461 0.86 -19.03 -16.86
N ASP A 462 1.20 -17.93 -17.51
CA ASP A 462 0.27 -16.85 -17.74
C ASP A 462 -0.48 -17.07 -19.06
N THR A 463 -1.74 -16.60 -19.08
CA THR A 463 -2.70 -16.90 -20.15
C THR A 463 -3.10 -15.62 -20.86
N PHE A 464 -2.43 -15.37 -21.98
CA PHE A 464 -2.69 -14.22 -22.85
C PHE A 464 -3.84 -14.57 -23.81
N ILE A 465 -4.94 -13.82 -23.78
CA ILE A 465 -6.17 -14.11 -24.52
C ILE A 465 -6.30 -13.23 -25.76
N PHE A 466 -6.52 -13.87 -26.91
CA PHE A 466 -6.81 -13.25 -28.20
C PHE A 466 -8.15 -13.82 -28.74
N GLU A 467 -9.27 -13.23 -28.27
CA GLU A 467 -10.62 -13.60 -28.68
C GLU A 467 -11.25 -12.56 -29.63
N GLY A 468 -12.12 -13.02 -30.53
CA GLY A 468 -12.84 -12.15 -31.47
C GLY A 468 -12.03 -11.73 -32.71
N PRO A 469 -12.68 -10.99 -33.65
CA PRO A 469 -12.10 -10.71 -34.96
C PRO A 469 -11.12 -9.51 -35.00
N PHE A 470 -10.94 -8.76 -33.91
CA PHE A 470 -10.17 -7.51 -33.88
C PHE A 470 -9.47 -7.30 -32.52
N PHE A 471 -8.44 -8.08 -32.23
CA PHE A 471 -7.57 -7.85 -31.07
C PHE A 471 -6.51 -6.76 -31.35
N GLY A 472 -5.96 -6.72 -32.57
CA GLY A 472 -4.99 -5.70 -32.96
C GLY A 472 -3.55 -6.23 -33.11
N ARG A 473 -2.55 -5.39 -32.83
CA ARG A 473 -1.13 -5.68 -33.11
C ARG A 473 -0.30 -5.78 -31.85
N ASP A 474 -0.60 -6.81 -31.08
CA ASP A 474 -0.17 -6.92 -29.69
C ASP A 474 1.23 -7.51 -29.57
N VAL A 475 1.85 -7.22 -28.44
CA VAL A 475 3.19 -7.67 -28.05
C VAL A 475 3.09 -8.31 -26.67
N ILE A 476 3.38 -9.61 -26.60
CA ILE A 476 3.71 -10.24 -25.33
C ILE A 476 5.22 -10.07 -25.14
N GLU A 477 5.59 -9.43 -24.04
CA GLU A 477 6.94 -8.90 -23.82
C GLU A 477 7.90 -9.93 -23.17
N ASP A 478 7.35 -10.89 -22.42
CA ASP A 478 8.08 -11.79 -21.52
C ASP A 478 7.78 -13.30 -21.69
N PHE A 479 6.96 -13.68 -22.69
CA PHE A 479 6.41 -15.05 -22.89
C PHE A 479 7.36 -16.22 -22.60
N GLU A 480 7.16 -16.90 -21.46
CA GLU A 480 7.94 -18.06 -21.04
C GLU A 480 7.47 -19.37 -21.70
N HIS A 481 8.41 -20.22 -22.12
CA HIS A 481 8.10 -21.48 -22.84
C HIS A 481 8.97 -22.66 -22.39
N GLY A 482 9.11 -22.81 -21.07
CA GLY A 482 9.94 -23.81 -20.41
C GLY A 482 9.46 -25.27 -20.47
N PHE A 483 10.05 -26.11 -19.61
CA PHE A 483 9.63 -27.50 -19.38
C PHE A 483 9.04 -27.64 -17.97
N GLY A 484 7.76 -27.98 -17.90
CA GLY A 484 7.03 -28.22 -16.64
C GLY A 484 6.06 -27.08 -16.30
N PHE A 485 6.51 -25.85 -16.49
CA PHE A 485 5.75 -24.60 -16.33
C PHE A 485 6.05 -23.65 -17.50
N GLY A 486 5.18 -22.68 -17.74
CA GLY A 486 5.27 -21.68 -18.82
C GLY A 486 3.93 -21.33 -19.47
N ASP A 487 3.97 -20.30 -20.30
CA ASP A 487 2.81 -19.51 -20.71
C ASP A 487 2.00 -20.10 -21.86
N LYS A 488 0.79 -19.55 -22.02
CA LYS A 488 -0.19 -19.90 -23.05
C LYS A 488 -0.71 -18.67 -23.75
N ALA A 489 -0.61 -18.65 -25.08
CA ALA A 489 -1.44 -17.77 -25.89
C ALA A 489 -2.74 -18.52 -26.26
N ARG A 490 -3.88 -18.05 -25.72
CA ARG A 490 -5.22 -18.56 -26.01
C ARG A 490 -5.81 -17.86 -27.23
N PHE A 491 -6.27 -18.63 -28.21
CA PHE A 491 -6.92 -18.15 -29.42
C PHE A 491 -8.30 -18.80 -29.61
N ASP A 492 -9.24 -18.06 -30.21
CA ASP A 492 -10.45 -18.65 -30.77
C ASP A 492 -10.11 -19.60 -31.94
N LYS A 493 -10.75 -20.77 -32.01
CA LYS A 493 -10.66 -21.70 -33.14
C LYS A 493 -11.13 -21.10 -34.46
N LEU A 494 -11.97 -20.06 -34.43
CA LEU A 494 -12.34 -19.28 -35.62
C LEU A 494 -11.15 -18.49 -36.17
N ILE A 495 -10.18 -18.11 -35.33
CA ILE A 495 -8.91 -17.50 -35.71
C ILE A 495 -7.92 -18.59 -36.13
N PHE A 496 -7.59 -19.49 -35.20
CA PHE A 496 -6.67 -20.61 -35.44
C PHE A 496 -7.28 -21.94 -34.96
N ALA A 497 -7.79 -22.74 -35.90
CA ALA A 497 -8.42 -24.02 -35.59
C ALA A 497 -7.52 -25.02 -34.82
N ASN A 498 -6.19 -24.90 -34.95
CA ASN A 498 -5.18 -25.70 -34.23
C ASN A 498 -3.76 -25.09 -34.35
N PHE A 499 -2.81 -25.69 -33.65
CA PHE A 499 -1.38 -25.34 -33.67
C PHE A 499 -0.77 -25.32 -35.07
N ASP A 500 -1.09 -26.29 -35.93
CA ASP A 500 -0.59 -26.34 -37.31
C ASP A 500 -1.14 -25.21 -38.20
N HIS A 501 -2.29 -24.65 -37.86
CA HIS A 501 -2.80 -23.43 -38.51
C HIS A 501 -2.06 -22.18 -38.01
N LEU A 502 -1.89 -22.03 -36.70
CA LEU A 502 -1.12 -20.94 -36.11
C LEU A 502 0.33 -20.92 -36.64
N MET A 503 1.03 -22.05 -36.59
CA MET A 503 2.44 -22.15 -36.97
C MET A 503 2.70 -22.01 -38.48
N ARG A 504 1.68 -22.09 -39.33
CA ARG A 504 1.78 -21.68 -40.76
C ARG A 504 1.70 -20.16 -40.95
N ASN A 505 1.07 -19.44 -40.02
CA ASN A 505 0.94 -17.99 -40.02
C ASN A 505 2.02 -17.28 -39.15
N ALA A 506 2.79 -18.04 -38.38
CA ALA A 506 3.87 -17.54 -37.54
C ALA A 506 5.21 -17.41 -38.30
N THR A 507 5.88 -16.27 -38.19
CA THR A 507 7.15 -15.94 -38.88
C THR A 507 8.18 -15.41 -37.89
N GLN A 508 9.41 -15.94 -37.93
CA GLN A 508 10.51 -15.40 -37.12
C GLN A 508 11.00 -14.07 -37.72
N GLN A 509 11.03 -13.00 -36.92
CA GLN A 509 11.49 -11.67 -37.35
C GLN A 509 12.35 -11.04 -36.24
N SER A 510 13.62 -10.74 -36.55
CA SER A 510 14.55 -10.03 -35.64
C SER A 510 14.62 -10.58 -34.20
N GLY A 511 14.59 -11.92 -34.05
CA GLY A 511 14.60 -12.60 -32.75
C GLY A 511 13.22 -12.88 -32.15
N ASN A 512 12.18 -12.16 -32.58
CA ASN A 512 10.80 -12.33 -32.12
C ASN A 512 10.02 -13.31 -33.02
N LEU A 513 8.91 -13.87 -32.52
CA LEU A 513 7.94 -14.60 -33.32
C LEU A 513 6.72 -13.72 -33.60
N VAL A 514 6.41 -13.47 -34.87
CA VAL A 514 5.23 -12.71 -35.30
C VAL A 514 4.19 -13.67 -35.86
N ILE A 515 3.07 -13.83 -35.17
CA ILE A 515 1.89 -14.61 -35.57
C ILE A 515 0.93 -13.66 -36.28
N LYS A 516 0.84 -13.73 -37.62
CA LYS A 516 0.04 -12.79 -38.40
C LYS A 516 -1.28 -13.41 -38.88
N LEU A 517 -2.41 -12.91 -38.39
CA LEU A 517 -3.73 -13.29 -38.88
C LEU A 517 -4.13 -12.47 -40.12
N ASN A 518 -3.93 -11.14 -40.08
CA ASN A 518 -4.11 -10.24 -41.22
C ASN A 518 -3.29 -8.94 -41.00
N ASP A 519 -3.46 -7.91 -41.84
CA ASP A 519 -2.67 -6.67 -41.73
C ASP A 519 -2.98 -5.82 -40.48
N SER A 520 -4.15 -6.01 -39.87
CA SER A 520 -4.59 -5.36 -38.62
C SER A 520 -4.38 -6.24 -37.38
N ASN A 521 -4.31 -7.57 -37.54
CA ASN A 521 -4.27 -8.53 -36.43
C ASN A 521 -2.95 -9.32 -36.42
N THR A 522 -2.06 -9.05 -35.45
CA THR A 522 -0.77 -9.75 -35.27
C THR A 522 -0.43 -9.90 -33.79
N VAL A 523 -0.03 -11.09 -33.34
CA VAL A 523 0.57 -11.26 -32.00
C VAL A 523 2.08 -11.44 -32.13
N THR A 524 2.85 -10.62 -31.43
CA THR A 524 4.31 -10.71 -31.37
C THR A 524 4.76 -11.27 -30.03
N LEU A 525 5.38 -12.46 -30.03
CA LEU A 525 6.06 -13.01 -28.86
C LEU A 525 7.53 -12.54 -28.88
N ARG A 526 7.94 -11.72 -27.91
CA ARG A 526 9.29 -11.14 -27.88
C ARG A 526 10.35 -12.16 -27.47
N ASN A 527 11.50 -12.10 -28.14
CA ASN A 527 12.66 -13.00 -27.98
C ASN A 527 12.38 -14.51 -28.20
N THR A 528 11.13 -14.91 -28.42
CA THR A 528 10.68 -16.29 -28.61
C THR A 528 11.13 -16.85 -29.97
N ARG A 529 11.77 -18.02 -29.95
CA ARG A 529 12.16 -18.72 -31.19
C ARG A 529 11.07 -19.69 -31.64
N LYS A 530 10.72 -19.67 -32.92
CA LYS A 530 9.69 -20.54 -33.52
C LYS A 530 9.93 -22.04 -33.28
N ALA A 531 11.19 -22.44 -33.12
CA ALA A 531 11.60 -23.83 -32.95
C ALA A 531 11.41 -24.37 -31.52
N ASP A 532 11.27 -23.51 -30.51
CA ASP A 532 11.17 -23.94 -29.11
C ASP A 532 9.72 -24.21 -28.67
N LEU A 533 8.76 -23.60 -29.38
CA LEU A 533 7.34 -23.65 -29.07
C LEU A 533 6.68 -24.99 -29.45
N LYS A 534 5.74 -25.41 -28.61
CA LYS A 534 4.99 -26.67 -28.72
C LYS A 534 3.49 -26.37 -28.69
N ALA A 535 2.68 -27.35 -29.07
CA ALA A 535 1.22 -27.24 -28.98
C ALA A 535 0.69 -27.02 -27.55
N SER A 536 1.50 -27.24 -26.51
CA SER A 536 1.18 -26.95 -25.11
C SER A 536 1.25 -25.46 -24.74
N ASN A 537 1.97 -24.64 -25.51
CA ASN A 537 2.08 -23.18 -25.32
C ASN A 537 0.89 -22.40 -25.91
N PHE A 538 -0.13 -23.12 -26.41
CA PHE A 538 -1.27 -22.53 -27.09
C PHE A 538 -2.55 -23.24 -26.69
N GLU A 539 -3.56 -22.45 -26.35
CA GLU A 539 -4.91 -22.97 -26.12
C GLU A 539 -5.82 -22.55 -27.27
N PHE A 540 -6.51 -23.51 -27.88
CA PHE A 540 -7.48 -23.23 -28.93
C PHE A 540 -8.87 -23.52 -28.38
N VAL A 541 -9.61 -22.46 -28.04
CA VAL A 541 -10.97 -22.53 -27.50
C VAL A 541 -11.98 -22.34 -28.61
N SER A 542 -13.12 -23.05 -28.56
CA SER A 542 -14.27 -22.60 -29.37
C SER A 542 -14.82 -21.34 -28.69
N ALA A 543 -15.01 -20.24 -29.42
CA ALA A 543 -15.49 -18.95 -28.90
C ALA A 543 -16.47 -19.06 -27.72
N SER A 544 -16.33 -18.16 -26.74
CA SER A 544 -17.16 -18.01 -25.53
C SER A 544 -18.64 -17.61 -25.80
N SER A 545 -19.15 -17.89 -27.00
CA SER A 545 -20.52 -17.68 -27.50
C SER A 545 -20.99 -16.23 -27.59
N ALA A 546 -20.10 -15.24 -27.49
CA ALA A 546 -20.43 -13.83 -27.67
C ALA A 546 -20.85 -13.49 -29.12
N TYR A 547 -20.17 -14.09 -30.10
CA TYR A 547 -20.36 -13.86 -31.54
C TYR A 547 -20.85 -15.13 -32.25
N THR A 548 -21.74 -14.94 -33.21
CA THR A 548 -22.04 -15.93 -34.26
C THR A 548 -21.74 -15.31 -35.62
N HIS A 549 -20.90 -15.95 -36.43
CA HIS A 549 -20.79 -15.64 -37.85
C HIS A 549 -22.05 -16.14 -38.57
N ILE A 550 -22.87 -15.23 -39.09
CA ILE A 550 -24.21 -15.56 -39.60
C ILE A 550 -24.28 -15.70 -41.13
N SER A 551 -23.39 -15.04 -41.87
CA SER A 551 -23.28 -15.20 -43.32
C SER A 551 -21.97 -14.61 -43.86
N THR A 552 -21.32 -15.36 -44.77
CA THR A 552 -20.49 -14.76 -45.81
C THR A 552 -21.39 -14.34 -46.97
N HIS A 553 -21.09 -13.22 -47.60
CA HIS A 553 -21.55 -12.92 -48.96
C HIS A 553 -20.34 -12.92 -49.91
N GLU A 554 -20.30 -13.91 -50.81
CA GLU A 554 -19.51 -13.78 -52.03
C GLU A 554 -20.35 -13.02 -53.05
N VAL A 555 -19.93 -11.80 -53.39
CA VAL A 555 -20.66 -10.94 -54.35
C VAL A 555 -20.79 -11.68 -55.69
N PRO A 556 -22.02 -11.97 -56.18
CA PRO A 556 -22.19 -12.78 -57.39
C PRO A 556 -21.55 -12.13 -58.62
N ARG A 557 -20.77 -12.92 -59.39
CA ARG A 557 -20.18 -12.48 -60.67
C ARG A 557 -21.22 -12.32 -61.79
N GLN A 558 -22.20 -11.41 -61.64
CA GLN A 558 -23.18 -11.14 -62.69
C GLN A 558 -23.91 -9.79 -62.59
N SER A 559 -23.23 -8.71 -62.99
CA SER A 559 -23.80 -7.76 -63.97
C SER A 559 -22.72 -6.83 -64.51
N THR A 560 -22.08 -7.23 -65.61
CA THR A 560 -21.11 -6.40 -66.33
C THR A 560 -21.80 -5.17 -66.93
N ARG A 561 -21.28 -3.98 -66.62
CA ARG A 561 -21.41 -2.80 -67.46
C ARG A 561 -20.02 -2.28 -67.80
N TYR A 562 -19.78 -2.06 -69.09
CA TYR A 562 -18.50 -1.60 -69.62
C TYR A 562 -18.22 -0.14 -69.23
N TYR A 563 -16.94 0.14 -68.96
CA TYR A 563 -16.29 1.39 -69.33
C TYR A 563 -14.98 1.01 -70.02
N GLU A 564 -14.72 1.56 -71.20
CA GLU A 564 -13.43 1.40 -71.89
C GLU A 564 -12.41 2.37 -71.29
N GLY A 565 -11.18 1.92 -71.02
CA GLY A 565 -10.10 2.80 -70.54
C GLY A 565 -8.96 2.07 -69.83
N CYS A 566 -9.27 1.27 -68.81
CA CYS A 566 -8.27 0.61 -67.96
C CYS A 566 -8.53 -0.90 -67.85
N ILE A 567 -7.50 -1.73 -68.07
CA ILE A 567 -7.54 -3.19 -67.98
C ILE A 567 -6.75 -3.68 -66.77
N SER A 568 -7.24 -4.76 -66.13
CA SER A 568 -6.71 -5.47 -64.95
C SER A 568 -6.76 -4.64 -63.64
N TYR A 569 -7.54 -5.04 -62.63
CA TYR A 569 -7.52 -6.36 -61.99
C TYR A 569 -8.91 -6.82 -61.53
N LEU A 570 -9.09 -8.14 -61.34
CA LEU A 570 -10.24 -8.71 -60.63
C LEU A 570 -9.90 -8.92 -59.14
N LYS A 571 -10.71 -8.33 -58.25
CA LYS A 571 -10.76 -8.64 -56.81
C LYS A 571 -12.13 -9.22 -56.48
N THR A 572 -12.16 -10.31 -55.72
CA THR A 572 -13.36 -10.73 -54.99
C THR A 572 -13.32 -10.04 -53.63
N VAL A 573 -14.20 -9.08 -53.38
CA VAL A 573 -14.46 -8.64 -52.00
C VAL A 573 -15.28 -9.73 -51.34
N ARG A 574 -14.90 -10.12 -50.13
CA ARG A 574 -15.72 -10.96 -49.24
C ARG A 574 -16.25 -10.09 -48.12
N GLU A 575 -17.56 -9.96 -48.07
CA GLU A 575 -18.26 -9.35 -46.95
C GLU A 575 -18.57 -10.44 -45.92
N GLU A 576 -18.06 -10.24 -44.71
CA GLU A 576 -18.24 -11.18 -43.59
C GLU A 576 -19.17 -10.53 -42.57
N THR A 577 -20.28 -11.22 -42.25
CA THR A 577 -21.33 -10.68 -41.37
C THR A 577 -21.35 -11.39 -40.01
N TYR A 578 -21.09 -10.62 -38.96
CA TYR A 578 -21.02 -11.10 -37.58
C TYR A 578 -22.21 -10.57 -36.78
N ARG A 579 -22.73 -11.36 -35.84
CA ARG A 579 -23.80 -10.96 -34.92
C ARG A 579 -23.42 -11.25 -33.47
N TYR A 580 -23.56 -10.24 -32.62
CA TYR A 580 -23.50 -10.38 -31.16
C TYR A 580 -24.76 -11.06 -30.62
N LYS A 581 -24.67 -11.69 -29.45
CA LYS A 581 -25.84 -12.08 -28.63
C LYS A 581 -26.85 -10.96 -28.39
N THR A 582 -26.41 -9.70 -28.34
CA THR A 582 -27.26 -8.50 -28.18
C THR A 582 -28.05 -8.11 -29.45
N GLY A 583 -27.86 -8.82 -30.57
CA GLY A 583 -28.54 -8.57 -31.85
C GLY A 583 -27.81 -7.58 -32.76
N ALA A 584 -26.86 -6.81 -32.25
CA ALA A 584 -26.00 -5.95 -33.05
C ALA A 584 -25.28 -6.77 -34.15
N THR A 585 -25.36 -6.28 -35.38
CA THR A 585 -24.86 -6.98 -36.58
C THR A 585 -23.85 -6.08 -37.29
N TYR A 586 -22.68 -6.63 -37.59
CA TYR A 586 -21.52 -5.93 -38.15
C TYR A 586 -21.13 -6.54 -39.49
N VAL A 587 -20.77 -5.70 -40.45
CA VAL A 587 -20.31 -6.09 -41.79
C VAL A 587 -18.86 -5.64 -41.94
N ARG A 588 -17.99 -6.55 -42.41
CA ARG A 588 -16.58 -6.26 -42.72
C ARG A 588 -16.32 -6.37 -44.22
N GLU A 589 -15.84 -5.31 -44.85
CA GLU A 589 -15.24 -5.37 -46.19
C GLU A 589 -13.79 -5.90 -46.09
N ASN A 590 -13.49 -7.05 -46.70
CA ASN A 590 -12.12 -7.54 -46.80
C ASN A 590 -11.44 -7.07 -48.10
N GLY A 591 -10.62 -6.02 -48.02
CA GLY A 591 -9.86 -5.46 -49.15
C GLY A 591 -8.34 -5.50 -48.96
N PHE A 592 -7.63 -6.39 -49.65
CA PHE A 592 -6.16 -6.50 -49.58
C PHE A 592 -5.43 -5.82 -50.75
N GLY A 593 -4.66 -4.76 -50.50
CA GLY A 593 -3.60 -4.30 -51.42
C GLY A 593 -3.49 -2.78 -51.62
N THR A 594 -2.24 -2.31 -51.66
CA THR A 594 -1.77 -0.92 -51.82
C THR A 594 -0.62 -0.89 -52.85
N PRO A 595 -0.04 0.27 -53.20
CA PRO A 595 -0.68 1.41 -53.84
C PRO A 595 0.01 1.76 -55.17
N HIS A 596 -0.51 2.75 -55.91
CA HIS A 596 0.27 3.50 -56.90
C HIS A 596 0.02 5.01 -56.75
N SER A 597 0.99 5.81 -57.16
CA SER A 597 1.15 7.22 -56.80
C SER A 597 0.38 8.20 -57.70
N GLU A 598 -0.15 9.24 -57.04
CA GLU A 598 -0.32 10.62 -57.52
C GLU A 598 -0.93 10.86 -58.91
N GLY A 599 -2.19 11.35 -58.90
CA GLY A 599 -2.69 12.25 -59.94
C GLY A 599 -3.51 11.64 -61.08
N ASP A 600 -4.79 11.33 -60.82
CA ASP A 600 -5.83 11.81 -61.74
C ASP A 600 -7.23 11.95 -61.08
N LYS A 601 -8.14 12.70 -61.71
CA LYS A 601 -9.43 13.12 -61.13
C LYS A 601 -10.62 12.27 -61.60
N CYS A 602 -11.16 11.43 -60.72
CA CYS A 602 -12.42 10.70 -60.94
C CYS A 602 -13.59 11.28 -60.12
N THR A 603 -14.16 12.42 -60.55
CA THR A 603 -15.36 12.99 -59.92
C THR A 603 -16.65 12.40 -60.50
N TYR A 604 -17.47 11.78 -59.65
CA TYR A 604 -18.91 11.65 -59.92
C TYR A 604 -19.75 11.64 -58.62
N ARG A 605 -20.94 12.26 -58.66
CA ARG A 605 -21.94 12.24 -57.59
C ARG A 605 -23.15 11.41 -58.01
N ARG A 606 -23.75 10.68 -57.06
CA ARG A 606 -25.22 10.68 -56.90
C ARG A 606 -25.62 10.28 -55.48
N GLU A 607 -26.72 10.85 -54.97
CA GLU A 607 -27.26 10.51 -53.65
C GLU A 607 -27.99 9.16 -53.63
N LEU A 608 -27.97 8.49 -52.48
CA LEU A 608 -28.99 7.55 -52.03
C LEU A 608 -29.25 7.78 -50.54
N GLU A 609 -30.53 7.81 -50.14
CA GLU A 609 -30.95 7.88 -48.74
C GLU A 609 -31.00 6.46 -48.15
N GLU A 610 -30.39 6.22 -46.98
CA GLU A 610 -30.63 4.99 -46.24
C GLU A 610 -31.84 5.14 -45.30
N ARG A 611 -32.88 4.35 -45.55
CA ARG A 611 -34.03 4.17 -44.66
C ARG A 611 -34.09 2.73 -44.17
N TRP A 612 -33.98 2.57 -42.86
CA TRP A 612 -34.20 1.29 -42.19
C TRP A 612 -35.69 0.93 -42.16
N ILE A 613 -36.02 -0.32 -42.49
CA ILE A 613 -37.39 -0.86 -42.47
C ILE A 613 -37.39 -2.13 -41.60
N SER A 614 -38.38 -2.27 -40.72
CA SER A 614 -38.58 -3.44 -39.86
C SER A 614 -40.05 -3.88 -39.83
N VAL A 615 -40.30 -5.17 -39.63
CA VAL A 615 -41.64 -5.80 -39.68
C VAL A 615 -41.78 -6.85 -38.57
N LYS A 616 -42.96 -6.90 -37.91
CA LYS A 616 -43.36 -7.94 -36.94
C LYS A 616 -44.86 -8.24 -37.06
N PHE A 617 -45.26 -9.43 -36.60
CA PHE A 617 -46.66 -9.93 -36.58
C PHE A 617 -47.12 -10.27 -35.13
N SER A 618 -48.42 -10.54 -34.93
CA SER A 618 -49.11 -10.45 -33.62
C SER A 618 -50.26 -11.44 -33.40
N SER A 619 -50.51 -11.89 -32.15
CA SER A 619 -51.76 -12.53 -31.67
C SER A 619 -51.76 -12.71 -30.12
N HIS A 620 -52.85 -13.08 -29.42
CA HIS A 620 -54.20 -12.46 -29.31
C HIS A 620 -55.02 -13.08 -28.11
N ASN A 621 -55.60 -12.26 -27.20
CA ASN A 621 -56.77 -12.54 -26.28
C ASN A 621 -56.77 -13.73 -25.25
N ALA A 622 -57.58 -13.80 -24.16
CA ALA A 622 -58.26 -12.81 -23.27
C ALA A 622 -58.98 -13.47 -22.04
N GLY A 623 -59.03 -12.80 -20.85
CA GLY A 623 -59.91 -13.06 -19.66
C GLY A 623 -59.55 -14.27 -18.74
N TRP A 624 -59.89 -14.42 -17.43
CA TRP A 624 -60.63 -13.70 -16.33
C TRP A 624 -60.12 -14.28 -14.95
N GLY A 625 -60.46 -13.90 -13.69
CA GLY A 625 -61.24 -12.81 -13.05
C GLY A 625 -61.76 -13.17 -11.62
N TYR A 626 -61.77 -12.22 -10.63
CA TYR A 626 -62.34 -12.30 -9.23
C TYR A 626 -61.67 -13.28 -8.20
N LEU A 627 -61.82 -13.23 -6.84
CA LEU A 627 -62.74 -12.54 -5.87
C LEU A 627 -62.12 -12.35 -4.42
N GLU A 628 -62.39 -11.21 -3.76
CA GLU A 628 -62.54 -10.90 -2.29
C GLU A 628 -61.46 -11.08 -1.15
N ASP A 629 -61.84 -10.63 0.07
CA ASP A 629 -61.06 -10.15 1.25
C ASP A 629 -61.55 -10.73 2.61
N LYS A 630 -60.68 -10.77 3.66
CA LYS A 630 -60.99 -10.32 5.06
C LYS A 630 -59.83 -10.45 6.09
N ASN A 631 -59.80 -9.51 7.06
CA ASN A 631 -58.86 -9.38 8.19
C ASN A 631 -59.35 -10.00 9.52
N LYS A 632 -58.43 -10.39 10.44
CA LYS A 632 -58.30 -9.90 11.87
C LYS A 632 -57.62 -10.85 12.90
N ASN A 633 -56.77 -10.25 13.78
CA ASN A 633 -56.60 -10.54 15.25
C ASN A 633 -56.04 -11.94 15.69
N ARG A 634 -55.47 -12.21 16.90
CA ARG A 634 -55.10 -11.51 18.19
C ARG A 634 -54.26 -12.51 19.06
N THR A 635 -53.55 -12.26 20.20
CA THR A 635 -52.97 -11.10 20.94
C THR A 635 -51.96 -11.64 22.01
N GLN A 636 -50.87 -10.89 22.31
CA GLN A 636 -50.13 -10.87 23.62
C GLN A 636 -49.43 -12.16 24.13
N SER A 637 -48.38 -12.14 24.97
CA SER A 637 -47.49 -11.07 25.53
C SER A 637 -46.05 -11.66 25.62
N ASN A 638 -44.98 -11.14 26.24
CA ASN A 638 -44.65 -10.01 27.15
C ASN A 638 -43.11 -9.73 26.96
N LYS A 639 -42.35 -8.83 27.60
CA LYS A 639 -42.56 -7.83 28.67
C LYS A 639 -41.72 -6.55 28.37
N GLY A 640 -40.94 -6.03 29.33
CA GLY A 640 -40.02 -4.88 29.27
C GLY A 640 -39.49 -4.57 30.68
N PRO A 641 -38.76 -3.45 30.93
CA PRO A 641 -38.42 -2.29 30.08
C PRO A 641 -36.99 -2.41 29.47
N PHE A 642 -36.29 -1.45 28.84
CA PHE A 642 -36.54 -0.20 28.06
C PHE A 642 -35.24 0.05 27.20
N ASN A 643 -35.16 0.74 26.05
CA ASN A 643 -35.69 2.00 25.47
C ASN A 643 -34.82 3.26 25.76
N ASN A 644 -34.48 4.11 24.79
CA ASN A 644 -34.88 4.24 23.36
C ASN A 644 -33.61 4.22 22.45
N GLY A 645 -33.60 3.88 21.16
CA GLY A 645 -34.64 3.75 20.11
C GLY A 645 -34.50 4.85 19.04
N PRO A 646 -35.10 4.79 17.82
CA PRO A 646 -35.85 3.72 17.12
C PRO A 646 -35.17 3.31 15.76
N TYR A 647 -35.64 2.41 14.88
CA TYR A 647 -36.87 1.62 14.69
C TYR A 647 -36.57 0.11 14.45
N LYS A 648 -37.60 -0.73 14.25
CA LYS A 648 -37.52 -2.21 14.26
C LYS A 648 -37.61 -2.86 12.88
N ALA A 649 -36.87 -3.95 12.69
CA ALA A 649 -37.12 -4.95 11.65
C ALA A 649 -38.36 -5.82 11.95
N ILE A 650 -38.91 -6.47 10.91
CA ILE A 650 -39.96 -7.50 11.00
C ILE A 650 -39.48 -8.73 10.25
N ALA A 651 -39.46 -9.89 10.89
CA ALA A 651 -39.20 -11.18 10.25
C ALA A 651 -40.51 -11.86 9.84
N VAL A 652 -40.55 -12.43 8.63
CA VAL A 652 -41.69 -13.19 8.09
C VAL A 652 -41.20 -14.57 7.63
N LYS A 653 -42.00 -15.63 7.88
CA LYS A 653 -41.68 -16.99 7.44
C LYS A 653 -41.65 -17.10 5.91
N ARG A 654 -40.72 -17.91 5.37
CA ARG A 654 -40.69 -18.31 3.95
C ARG A 654 -42.04 -18.89 3.52
N GLN A 655 -42.71 -18.22 2.58
CA GLN A 655 -43.50 -18.85 1.51
C GLN A 655 -43.14 -18.17 0.18
N SER A 656 -43.37 -18.86 -0.93
CA SER A 656 -42.67 -18.60 -2.19
C SER A 656 -43.42 -17.68 -3.16
N ARG A 657 -42.61 -17.08 -4.06
CA ARG A 657 -42.89 -16.38 -5.34
C ARG A 657 -42.70 -14.87 -5.34
N CYS A 658 -42.06 -14.41 -6.41
CA CYS A 658 -41.59 -13.04 -6.61
C CYS A 658 -42.73 -12.06 -6.90
N GLN A 659 -42.53 -10.78 -6.55
CA GLN A 659 -43.37 -9.68 -7.00
C GLN A 659 -42.50 -8.55 -7.55
N THR A 660 -43.00 -7.88 -8.59
CA THR A 660 -42.32 -6.77 -9.29
C THR A 660 -43.03 -5.47 -8.93
N ALA A 661 -42.26 -4.42 -8.59
CA ALA A 661 -42.79 -3.08 -8.41
C ALA A 661 -42.70 -2.26 -9.72
N THR A 662 -43.53 -1.23 -9.86
CA THR A 662 -43.52 -0.32 -11.02
C THR A 662 -43.68 1.12 -10.54
N PHE A 663 -42.87 2.02 -11.08
CA PHE A 663 -42.91 3.46 -10.79
C PHE A 663 -43.56 4.23 -11.94
N THR A 664 -44.18 5.37 -11.63
CA THR A 664 -44.80 6.27 -12.62
C THR A 664 -44.25 7.68 -12.47
N ILE A 665 -43.46 8.14 -13.45
CA ILE A 665 -42.95 9.51 -13.49
C ILE A 665 -44.00 10.41 -14.15
N THR A 666 -44.38 11.51 -13.49
CA THR A 666 -45.36 12.48 -13.99
C THR A 666 -44.67 13.84 -14.21
N ASN A 667 -44.49 14.24 -15.47
CA ASN A 667 -43.93 15.55 -15.81
C ASN A 667 -44.94 16.68 -15.54
N LEU A 668 -44.58 17.61 -14.66
CA LEU A 668 -45.35 18.82 -14.35
C LEU A 668 -44.63 20.07 -14.87
N PHE A 669 -45.01 20.52 -16.08
CA PHE A 669 -44.69 21.88 -16.52
C PHE A 669 -45.66 22.90 -15.91
N LYS A 670 -45.11 23.89 -15.20
CA LYS A 670 -45.80 25.16 -14.89
C LYS A 670 -44.92 26.34 -15.29
N THR A 671 -45.32 27.05 -16.34
CA THR A 671 -44.78 28.38 -16.66
C THR A 671 -45.58 29.47 -15.93
N TYR A 672 -44.90 30.57 -15.56
CA TYR A 672 -45.55 31.84 -15.21
C TYR A 672 -44.80 33.01 -15.87
N SER A 673 -45.40 34.21 -15.82
CA SER A 673 -45.19 35.27 -16.82
C SER A 673 -44.16 36.35 -16.45
N ARG A 674 -43.43 36.82 -17.48
CA ARG A 674 -42.82 38.16 -17.71
C ARG A 674 -42.76 39.18 -16.56
N ASP A 675 -41.65 39.92 -16.52
CA ASP A 675 -41.71 41.38 -16.76
C ASP A 675 -40.55 41.88 -17.68
N LYS A 676 -40.38 43.20 -17.84
CA LYS A 676 -39.65 43.87 -18.95
C LYS A 676 -38.52 44.82 -18.51
N LYS A 677 -37.72 45.24 -19.52
CA LYS A 677 -36.68 46.32 -19.56
C LYS A 677 -35.27 45.81 -19.17
N THR A 678 -34.14 46.20 -19.82
CA THR A 678 -33.92 47.18 -20.91
C THR A 678 -32.70 46.85 -21.81
N ASN A 679 -32.77 47.28 -23.08
CA ASN A 679 -31.74 47.43 -24.15
C ASN A 679 -30.28 47.78 -23.76
N PRO A 680 -29.28 47.68 -24.68
CA PRO A 680 -29.03 46.71 -25.77
C PRO A 680 -27.51 46.38 -26.03
N ILE A 681 -27.17 45.86 -27.23
CA ILE A 681 -25.84 45.61 -27.86
C ILE A 681 -25.20 44.23 -27.53
N GLY A 682 -24.92 43.35 -28.50
CA GLY A 682 -25.31 43.35 -29.92
C GLY A 682 -24.66 42.24 -30.79
N ALA A 683 -25.43 41.72 -31.78
CA ALA A 683 -25.04 40.75 -32.85
C ALA A 683 -24.69 39.31 -32.36
N VAL A 684 -24.79 38.22 -33.15
CA VAL A 684 -25.08 38.00 -34.60
C VAL A 684 -26.18 36.93 -34.81
N LEU A 685 -26.93 37.09 -35.92
CA LEU A 685 -27.93 36.23 -36.63
C LEU A 685 -28.01 34.71 -36.29
N TYR A 686 -29.20 34.11 -36.06
CA TYR A 686 -30.21 33.61 -37.05
C TYR A 686 -29.63 32.61 -38.09
N SER A 687 -30.22 31.46 -38.47
CA SER A 687 -31.50 30.76 -38.16
C SER A 687 -31.40 29.27 -38.65
N ASN A 688 -32.39 28.37 -38.76
CA ASN A 688 -33.88 28.38 -38.74
C ASN A 688 -34.44 26.93 -38.54
N TRP A 689 -35.68 26.74 -38.06
CA TRP A 689 -36.40 25.43 -38.00
C TRP A 689 -37.91 25.61 -38.26
N LYS A 690 -38.61 24.68 -38.93
CA LYS A 690 -40.09 24.73 -39.10
C LYS A 690 -40.78 23.38 -39.39
N TYR A 691 -41.74 23.01 -38.51
CA TYR A 691 -42.81 22.00 -38.68
C TYR A 691 -42.34 20.52 -38.82
N ILE A 692 -43.12 19.48 -38.49
CA ILE A 692 -44.58 19.26 -38.57
C ILE A 692 -45.18 18.51 -37.34
N SER A 693 -46.42 18.90 -36.98
CA SER A 693 -47.52 18.22 -36.23
C SER A 693 -47.35 17.52 -34.86
N GLN A 694 -48.38 17.74 -34.03
CA GLN A 694 -48.68 17.08 -32.74
C GLN A 694 -49.21 15.64 -32.92
N ARG A 695 -48.98 14.76 -31.92
CA ARG A 695 -50.03 14.27 -30.99
C ARG A 695 -49.46 13.39 -29.87
N ASN A 696 -50.23 13.25 -28.79
CA ASN A 696 -49.83 12.53 -27.57
C ASN A 696 -50.28 11.05 -27.62
N THR A 697 -49.47 10.15 -27.05
CA THR A 697 -49.89 9.23 -25.97
C THR A 697 -48.65 8.73 -25.21
N SER A 698 -48.85 8.28 -23.98
CA SER A 698 -47.83 7.72 -23.08
C SER A 698 -47.81 6.19 -23.15
N ASP A 699 -46.62 5.59 -23.20
CA ASP A 699 -46.41 4.15 -22.96
C ASP A 699 -45.51 3.94 -21.74
N THR A 700 -45.90 3.00 -20.87
CA THR A 700 -45.11 2.56 -19.71
C THR A 700 -44.54 1.17 -19.99
N ILE A 701 -43.21 1.05 -20.03
CA ILE A 701 -42.55 -0.25 -20.13
C ILE A 701 -42.47 -0.86 -18.72
N THR A 702 -42.84 -2.12 -18.57
CA THR A 702 -42.53 -2.92 -17.37
C THR A 702 -42.00 -4.27 -17.81
N HIS A 703 -40.75 -4.54 -17.42
CA HIS A 703 -40.05 -5.77 -17.74
C HIS A 703 -40.62 -6.94 -16.91
N ARG A 704 -40.58 -8.16 -17.46
CA ARG A 704 -40.71 -9.38 -16.68
C ARG A 704 -39.64 -10.36 -17.13
N ALA A 705 -38.96 -10.98 -16.17
CA ALA A 705 -37.99 -12.03 -16.46
C ALA A 705 -38.73 -13.33 -16.81
N ASP A 706 -38.29 -13.99 -17.88
CA ASP A 706 -38.49 -15.43 -18.04
C ASP A 706 -37.40 -16.18 -17.26
N ASN A 707 -37.72 -17.39 -16.81
CA ASN A 707 -36.90 -18.14 -15.84
C ASN A 707 -35.91 -19.07 -16.54
N ASP A 708 -34.73 -19.26 -15.93
CA ASP A 708 -34.15 -20.60 -15.73
C ASP A 708 -33.25 -20.60 -14.46
N ASP A 709 -33.75 -21.24 -13.41
CA ASP A 709 -33.07 -21.80 -12.23
C ASP A 709 -31.85 -21.10 -11.56
N ARG A 710 -32.11 -19.94 -10.94
CA ARG A 710 -32.11 -19.83 -9.46
C ARG A 710 -32.81 -18.56 -8.92
N CYS A 711 -33.06 -18.55 -7.61
CA CYS A 711 -33.92 -17.57 -6.89
C CYS A 711 -33.32 -16.18 -6.72
#